data_AF-A0A1F5S4V2-F1
#
_entry.id   AF-A0A1F5S4V2-F1
#
_cell.length_a   1.000
_cell.length_b   1.000
_cell.length_c   1.000
_cell.angle_alpha   90.00
_cell.angle_beta   90.00
_cell.angle_gamma   90.00
#
_symmetry.space_group_name_H-M   'P 1'
#
loop_
_entity.id
_entity.type
_entity.pdbx_description
1 polymer ?
#
loop_
_entity_poly.entity_id
_entity_poly.type
_entity_poly.pdbx_seq_one_letter_code
_entity_poly.pdbx_strand_id
1 'polypeptide(L)'
;MIITEFYNGQGLGNQLWCYVTTRVIALNKGYDFGIKSPENFKGLYFMDLDFGKQVLGGNGPEGGPPQTLPEGIKHYYMERQITHPDGSDIRTTDEKLINIPDNTKIDGLMQDAKYINDSKNEIKKWLKVREEYERYEFSKDNICIINFRGGGYTKDSNFFLKETYWKNAATNMLKINKDFEFIVITDDIISAKKFFPKYKVCHFNIAKDYVIIKNAKYLILSNSSFAYFPAWLSENLKYCIAPKYWGRHNISDGYWSLGYTIAPGWMYQDKDGRLQDYNACIKESNEYLNKNQNKFLVESKFNPEKLYVPEVPKGRVSPTFLKLARRKLEKIRMDLYKEKQETNILNAIFTISKSLILEIFNIINQWVEVSFTKKTKFPEISKEEQEIFNRLKDKLNIVFDVGARDDLFFYNAKKDCSYHLFEPNKNFTALLKKKISKLKKHDITLNEYGLAEKDADNCVYYKKSQSFEINPYMLEDTESREKYSVRTIDGYIKEKKISRIDFLKIDTEGFDYKVMMGGINSIQNDKISYIQFEYWTGVKKFVDLLEDKYYLYLIMEPVLLKALLEKFYSAMSESQKRINYSKSLIRLDNEIIKLIDEKLAPIGLGGNVFGINKKIQNSEINKLIFEVNILNAAMQQNHSLKNYKKIKKLIKNTFLTIVSLSHIPAIIKNILEYKAKLNWLSKEEIASYRKKIKIYDIFTFFNELDLLEIRFNILEPYVDYFIIVEATETFSGYPKILYYEQNKERFKKWHNKIIHYVIDDIPKNEDDLRSRLYKNKNLSYLNKQIIKDSLTIGNIGNGVARWFNEFYQKEMIKMPLVNLKDDDICYVSDLDEIWNPDLIIDYSKDSIFKPEQIGYQYFLNNRSNEDWHGWTGTIATKYKNIKYSCLNHLRTHRKMKNKYVFLKNGGWHFSFLGGYEGAKKKIEGYKHFWYEPQETLKNLQARVLNNQDYRGRSIKLWKDEDGLPGYILNNKEKYNKLLK
;
A
#
# COMPACT_ATOMS: atom_id res chain seq x y z
N MET A 1 9.71 -24.23 21.74
CA MET A 1 8.95 -22.98 21.94
C MET A 1 7.69 -22.89 21.08
N ILE A 2 6.54 -22.46 21.62
CA ILE A 2 5.33 -22.08 20.86
C ILE A 2 5.37 -20.59 20.53
N ILE A 3 4.98 -20.19 19.32
CA ILE A 3 4.96 -18.78 18.96
C ILE A 3 3.67 -18.35 18.29
N THR A 4 3.33 -17.07 18.45
CA THR A 4 2.37 -16.35 17.61
C THR A 4 2.96 -15.00 17.21
N GLU A 5 2.21 -14.18 16.46
CA GLU A 5 2.68 -12.87 16.00
C GLU A 5 1.60 -11.80 16.15
N PHE A 6 2.01 -10.57 16.45
CA PHE A 6 1.10 -9.42 16.45
C PHE A 6 1.04 -8.76 15.06
N TYR A 7 -0.18 -8.60 14.56
CA TYR A 7 -0.41 -8.03 13.23
C TYR A 7 -0.49 -6.50 13.27
N ASN A 8 -0.08 -5.86 12.19
CA ASN A 8 -0.20 -4.43 12.03
C ASN A 8 -1.68 -4.02 11.92
N GLY A 9 -2.12 -3.09 12.76
CA GLY A 9 -3.51 -2.65 12.82
C GLY A 9 -4.46 -3.54 13.64
N GLN A 10 -4.01 -4.71 14.14
CA GLN A 10 -4.80 -5.61 14.99
C GLN A 10 -5.34 -4.87 16.24
N GLY A 11 -6.60 -5.08 16.60
CA GLY A 11 -7.18 -4.48 17.82
C GLY A 11 -6.56 -5.04 19.09
N LEU A 12 -6.50 -4.25 20.17
CA LEU A 12 -5.89 -4.66 21.45
C LEU A 12 -6.51 -5.96 21.98
N GLY A 13 -7.83 -6.11 21.94
CA GLY A 13 -8.51 -7.33 22.40
C GLY A 13 -8.04 -8.59 21.67
N ASN A 14 -7.88 -8.52 20.35
CA ASN A 14 -7.38 -9.64 19.55
C ASN A 14 -5.89 -9.92 19.85
N GLN A 15 -5.07 -8.88 20.05
CA GLN A 15 -3.68 -9.05 20.48
C GLN A 15 -3.59 -9.77 21.82
N LEU A 16 -4.41 -9.37 22.80
CA LEU A 16 -4.46 -10.03 24.11
C LEU A 16 -4.89 -11.49 24.00
N TRP A 17 -5.87 -11.82 23.15
CA TRP A 17 -6.29 -13.21 22.95
C TRP A 17 -5.19 -14.07 22.35
N CYS A 18 -4.55 -13.63 21.27
CA CYS A 18 -3.43 -14.37 20.67
C CYS A 18 -2.29 -14.55 21.68
N TYR A 19 -1.95 -13.50 22.43
CA TYR A 19 -0.93 -13.53 23.47
C TYR A 19 -1.25 -14.54 24.58
N VAL A 20 -2.43 -14.42 25.19
CA VAL A 20 -2.84 -15.23 26.33
C VAL A 20 -2.97 -16.70 25.93
N THR A 21 -3.67 -17.00 24.84
CA THR A 21 -3.87 -18.40 24.40
C THR A 21 -2.54 -19.08 24.09
N THR A 22 -1.62 -18.38 23.41
CA THR A 22 -0.26 -18.88 23.15
C THR A 22 0.47 -19.21 24.45
N ARG A 23 0.42 -18.28 25.42
CA ARG A 23 1.13 -18.42 26.70
C ARG A 23 0.52 -19.51 27.59
N VAL A 24 -0.80 -19.66 27.61
CA VAL A 24 -1.49 -20.74 28.34
C VAL A 24 -1.15 -22.10 27.74
N ILE A 25 -1.18 -22.25 26.42
CA ILE A 25 -0.80 -23.52 25.76
C ILE A 25 0.65 -23.88 26.10
N ALA A 26 1.56 -22.91 26.03
CA ALA A 26 2.95 -23.12 26.39
C ALA A 26 3.12 -23.50 27.88
N LEU A 27 2.44 -22.79 28.79
CA LEU A 27 2.45 -23.07 30.22
C LEU A 27 1.96 -24.49 30.53
N ASN A 28 0.81 -24.88 29.99
CA ASN A 28 0.18 -26.17 30.26
C ASN A 28 1.01 -27.35 29.72
N LYS A 29 1.80 -27.13 28.66
CA LYS A 29 2.66 -28.16 28.07
C LYS A 29 4.12 -28.11 28.56
N GLY A 30 4.47 -27.14 29.41
CA GLY A 30 5.85 -26.93 29.86
C GLY A 30 6.80 -26.47 28.75
N TYR A 31 6.28 -25.76 27.75
CA TYR A 31 7.06 -25.21 26.64
C TYR A 31 7.44 -23.75 26.88
N ASP A 32 8.52 -23.31 26.25
CA ASP A 32 8.77 -21.87 26.10
C ASP A 32 7.74 -21.23 25.17
N PHE A 33 7.51 -19.92 25.30
CA PHE A 33 6.74 -19.15 24.32
C PHE A 33 7.54 -17.96 23.77
N GLY A 34 7.08 -17.42 22.64
CA GLY A 34 7.62 -16.19 22.07
C GLY A 34 6.58 -15.46 21.22
N ILE A 35 6.62 -14.13 21.24
CA ILE A 35 5.75 -13.28 20.41
C ILE A 35 6.60 -12.59 19.36
N LYS A 36 6.23 -12.79 18.10
CA LYS A 36 6.84 -12.08 16.97
C LYS A 36 6.19 -10.71 16.78
N SER A 37 7.00 -9.74 16.38
CA SER A 37 6.61 -8.35 16.19
C SER A 37 6.01 -7.68 17.46
N PRO A 38 6.63 -7.84 18.64
CA PRO A 38 6.10 -7.29 19.90
C PRO A 38 5.93 -5.75 19.86
N GLU A 39 6.67 -5.05 19.01
CA GLU A 39 6.56 -3.61 18.77
C GLU A 39 5.17 -3.18 18.25
N ASN A 40 4.38 -4.11 17.70
CA ASN A 40 3.01 -3.83 17.25
C ASN A 40 1.99 -3.82 18.41
N PHE A 41 2.38 -4.19 19.63
CA PHE A 41 1.46 -4.26 20.76
C PHE A 41 0.94 -2.87 21.17
N LYS A 42 -0.38 -2.70 21.15
CA LYS A 42 -1.01 -1.39 21.41
C LYS A 42 -1.02 -0.97 22.89
N GLY A 43 -0.71 -1.90 23.80
CA GLY A 43 -0.77 -1.68 25.25
C GLY A 43 0.55 -1.33 25.93
N LEU A 44 1.67 -1.22 25.20
CA LEU A 44 3.03 -1.09 25.76
C LEU A 44 3.22 0.06 26.77
N TYR A 45 2.42 1.12 26.67
CA TYR A 45 2.55 2.28 27.55
C TYR A 45 1.84 2.11 28.91
N PHE A 46 0.95 1.13 29.08
CA PHE A 46 0.16 0.92 30.31
C PHE A 46 0.11 -0.53 30.81
N MET A 47 0.71 -1.47 30.07
CA MET A 47 0.85 -2.89 30.43
C MET A 47 2.28 -3.35 30.17
N ASP A 48 2.84 -4.08 31.13
CA ASP A 48 4.17 -4.69 31.04
C ASP A 48 4.06 -6.17 30.68
N LEU A 49 3.91 -6.47 29.40
CA LEU A 49 3.84 -7.85 28.92
C LEU A 49 5.23 -8.47 28.80
N ASP A 50 5.36 -9.70 29.29
CA ASP A 50 6.46 -10.61 28.96
C ASP A 50 6.19 -11.25 27.61
N PHE A 51 6.97 -10.89 26.58
CA PHE A 51 6.84 -11.43 25.22
C PHE A 51 7.55 -12.77 25.01
N GLY A 52 8.10 -13.37 26.06
CA GLY A 52 8.80 -14.64 26.02
C GLY A 52 10.15 -14.53 25.30
N LYS A 53 10.62 -15.65 24.75
CA LYS A 53 11.90 -15.70 24.04
C LYS A 53 11.82 -14.95 22.72
N GLN A 54 12.93 -14.33 22.33
CA GLN A 54 13.03 -13.59 21.07
C GLN A 54 12.76 -14.52 19.88
N VAL A 55 11.82 -14.14 19.02
CA VAL A 55 11.49 -14.87 17.80
C VAL A 55 12.30 -14.29 16.64
N LEU A 56 13.31 -15.04 16.18
CA LEU A 56 14.21 -14.63 15.09
C LEU A 56 13.81 -15.27 13.76
N GLY A 57 13.79 -14.48 12.69
CA GLY A 57 13.49 -14.97 11.34
C GLY A 57 12.02 -15.32 11.10
N GLY A 58 11.80 -16.13 10.06
CA GLY A 58 10.46 -16.48 9.55
C GLY A 58 9.77 -15.35 8.79
N ASN A 59 9.15 -15.70 7.66
CA ASN A 59 8.48 -14.77 6.76
C ASN A 59 7.14 -15.36 6.32
N GLY A 60 6.16 -14.51 6.06
CA GLY A 60 4.82 -14.88 5.61
C GLY A 60 3.87 -13.70 5.73
N PRO A 61 2.66 -13.81 5.17
CA PRO A 61 1.56 -12.90 5.50
C PRO A 61 1.22 -12.98 6.99
N GLU A 62 0.79 -11.86 7.56
CA GLU A 62 0.20 -11.82 8.91
C GLU A 62 -1.02 -12.75 8.96
N GLY A 63 -1.06 -13.65 9.94
CA GLY A 63 -2.13 -14.64 10.06
C GLY A 63 -1.92 -15.88 9.20
N GLY A 64 -0.74 -16.04 8.59
CA GLY A 64 -0.33 -17.27 7.94
C GLY A 64 -1.01 -17.56 6.59
N PRO A 65 -0.64 -18.68 5.93
CA PRO A 65 0.44 -19.59 6.32
C PRO A 65 1.85 -18.98 6.15
N PRO A 66 2.81 -19.31 7.03
CA PRO A 66 4.18 -18.84 6.91
C PRO A 66 4.86 -19.40 5.66
N GLN A 67 5.58 -18.56 4.92
CA GLN A 67 6.46 -18.98 3.83
C GLN A 67 7.75 -19.62 4.34
N THR A 68 8.24 -19.14 5.49
CA THR A 68 9.37 -19.71 6.23
C THR A 68 9.08 -19.60 7.72
N LEU A 69 9.45 -20.64 8.47
CA LEU A 69 9.29 -20.65 9.92
C LEU A 69 10.45 -19.90 10.60
N PRO A 70 10.21 -19.25 11.75
CA PRO A 70 11.28 -18.68 12.57
C PRO A 70 12.28 -19.74 13.04
N GLU A 71 13.47 -19.29 13.42
CA GLU A 71 14.53 -20.15 13.92
C GLU A 71 14.05 -20.95 15.15
N GLY A 72 14.35 -22.25 15.16
CA GLY A 72 13.88 -23.17 16.19
C GLY A 72 12.44 -23.68 16.03
N ILE A 73 11.64 -23.08 15.15
CA ILE A 73 10.25 -23.49 14.88
C ILE A 73 10.21 -24.53 13.75
N LYS A 74 9.52 -25.64 14.01
CA LYS A 74 9.44 -26.83 13.13
C LYS A 74 8.06 -27.03 12.54
N HIS A 75 7.02 -26.50 13.19
CA HIS A 75 5.64 -26.77 12.86
C HIS A 75 4.84 -25.47 12.68
N TYR A 76 3.75 -25.56 11.93
CA TYR A 76 2.77 -24.51 11.77
C TYR A 76 1.38 -25.09 11.99
N TYR A 77 0.55 -24.38 12.74
CA TYR A 77 -0.83 -24.76 13.00
C TYR A 77 -1.74 -23.53 12.87
N MET A 78 -2.84 -23.70 12.13
CA MET A 78 -3.91 -22.70 12.00
C MET A 78 -5.12 -23.22 12.77
N GLU A 79 -5.68 -22.40 13.66
CA GLU A 79 -6.92 -22.71 14.37
C GLU A 79 -8.03 -23.14 13.41
N ARG A 80 -8.70 -24.25 13.74
CA ARG A 80 -9.83 -24.78 12.97
C ARG A 80 -10.95 -23.74 12.84
N GLN A 81 -11.37 -23.48 11.61
CA GLN A 81 -12.54 -22.66 11.30
C GLN A 81 -13.76 -23.55 11.02
N ILE A 82 -14.91 -23.16 11.56
CA ILE A 82 -16.21 -23.81 11.31
C ILE A 82 -17.17 -22.72 10.83
N THR A 83 -17.79 -22.94 9.68
CA THR A 83 -18.67 -21.96 9.05
C THR A 83 -20.07 -22.55 8.87
N HIS A 84 -21.09 -21.77 9.24
CA HIS A 84 -22.48 -22.07 8.99
C HIS A 84 -22.81 -21.88 7.49
N PRO A 85 -23.79 -22.59 6.88
CA PRO A 85 -24.15 -22.44 5.46
C PRO A 85 -24.40 -21.02 4.96
N ASP A 86 -24.82 -20.11 5.85
CA ASP A 86 -25.04 -18.69 5.54
C ASP A 86 -23.75 -17.84 5.61
N GLY A 87 -22.59 -18.49 5.73
CA GLY A 87 -21.26 -17.87 5.82
C GLY A 87 -20.87 -17.38 7.22
N SER A 88 -21.66 -17.65 8.25
CA SER A 88 -21.36 -17.22 9.62
C SER A 88 -20.23 -18.04 10.23
N ASP A 89 -19.27 -17.36 10.86
CA ASP A 89 -18.26 -18.03 11.68
C ASP A 89 -18.95 -18.55 12.96
N ILE A 90 -18.93 -19.87 13.14
CA ILE A 90 -19.49 -20.58 14.30
C ILE A 90 -18.40 -21.41 14.97
N ARG A 91 -17.13 -21.07 14.76
CA ARG A 91 -16.02 -21.81 15.36
C ARG A 91 -16.15 -21.83 16.88
N THR A 92 -15.77 -22.97 17.43
CA THR A 92 -15.64 -23.23 18.86
C THR A 92 -14.26 -23.85 19.10
N THR A 93 -14.00 -24.24 20.34
CA THR A 93 -12.75 -24.84 20.80
C THR A 93 -12.16 -25.85 19.80
N ASP A 94 -10.90 -25.64 19.43
CA ASP A 94 -10.11 -26.55 18.63
C ASP A 94 -9.23 -27.42 19.53
N GLU A 95 -9.69 -28.64 19.84
CA GLU A 95 -8.96 -29.62 20.66
C GLU A 95 -7.56 -29.95 20.12
N LYS A 96 -7.34 -29.79 18.80
CA LYS A 96 -6.02 -30.01 18.20
C LYS A 96 -5.06 -28.85 18.48
N LEU A 97 -5.56 -27.61 18.56
CA LEU A 97 -4.75 -26.44 18.93
C LEU A 97 -4.18 -26.58 20.35
N ILE A 98 -4.97 -27.13 21.27
CA ILE A 98 -4.56 -27.38 22.67
C ILE A 98 -3.45 -28.44 22.74
N ASN A 99 -3.41 -29.36 21.77
CA ASN A 99 -2.54 -30.53 21.77
C ASN A 99 -1.41 -30.46 20.72
N ILE A 100 -1.01 -29.25 20.31
CA ILE A 100 0.11 -29.06 19.40
C ILE A 100 1.45 -29.48 20.03
N PRO A 101 2.41 -29.97 19.21
CA PRO A 101 3.76 -30.26 19.68
C PRO A 101 4.54 -28.97 19.96
N ASP A 102 5.65 -29.09 20.68
CA ASP A 102 6.58 -27.97 20.86
C ASP A 102 7.18 -27.50 19.52
N ASN A 103 7.74 -26.28 19.49
CA ASN A 103 8.36 -25.69 18.29
C ASN A 103 7.34 -25.43 17.18
N THR A 104 6.17 -24.91 17.55
CA THR A 104 5.04 -24.67 16.66
C THR A 104 4.70 -23.18 16.58
N LYS A 105 4.52 -22.65 15.36
CA LYS A 105 3.84 -21.36 15.13
C LYS A 105 2.34 -21.58 15.06
N ILE A 106 1.58 -20.82 15.84
CA ILE A 106 0.13 -20.81 15.81
C ILE A 106 -0.45 -19.49 15.31
N ASP A 107 -1.49 -19.59 14.49
CA ASP A 107 -2.32 -18.49 14.02
C ASP A 107 -3.81 -18.84 14.17
N GLY A 108 -4.65 -17.82 14.34
CA GLY A 108 -6.09 -17.99 14.54
C GLY A 108 -6.71 -16.80 15.27
N LEU A 109 -8.01 -16.86 15.52
CA LEU A 109 -8.66 -15.90 16.41
C LEU A 109 -8.34 -16.27 17.86
N MET A 110 -8.34 -17.57 18.19
CA MET A 110 -7.89 -18.12 19.46
C MET A 110 -8.64 -17.52 20.67
N GLN A 111 -9.95 -17.24 20.50
CA GLN A 111 -10.76 -16.46 21.45
C GLN A 111 -11.74 -17.28 22.28
N ASP A 112 -11.62 -18.61 22.29
CA ASP A 112 -12.50 -19.46 23.08
C ASP A 112 -12.04 -19.50 24.54
N ALA A 113 -12.96 -19.23 25.47
CA ALA A 113 -12.70 -19.26 26.90
C ALA A 113 -12.11 -20.60 27.38
N LYS A 114 -12.47 -21.72 26.72
CA LYS A 114 -11.94 -23.05 27.07
C LYS A 114 -10.43 -23.16 26.89
N TYR A 115 -9.79 -22.34 26.05
CA TYR A 115 -8.34 -22.33 25.94
C TYR A 115 -7.65 -21.78 27.20
N ILE A 116 -8.35 -21.00 28.03
CA ILE A 116 -7.72 -20.14 29.04
C ILE A 116 -8.33 -20.27 30.45
N ASN A 117 -9.48 -20.94 30.59
CA ASN A 117 -10.27 -20.95 31.83
C ASN A 117 -9.47 -21.44 33.05
N ASP A 118 -8.64 -22.47 32.90
CA ASP A 118 -7.89 -23.07 34.01
C ASP A 118 -6.68 -22.22 34.45
N SER A 119 -6.38 -21.13 33.73
CA SER A 119 -5.20 -20.27 33.98
C SER A 119 -5.56 -18.84 34.41
N LYS A 120 -6.81 -18.59 34.84
CA LYS A 120 -7.32 -17.24 35.15
C LYS A 120 -6.41 -16.41 36.06
N ASN A 121 -5.88 -17.01 37.13
CA ASN A 121 -5.00 -16.32 38.09
C ASN A 121 -3.65 -15.89 37.47
N GLU A 122 -3.07 -16.72 36.61
CA GLU A 122 -1.82 -16.39 35.91
C GLU A 122 -2.04 -15.30 34.87
N ILE A 123 -3.12 -15.41 34.08
CA ILE A 123 -3.49 -14.40 33.08
C ILE A 123 -3.68 -13.03 33.72
N LYS A 124 -4.30 -12.99 34.90
CA LYS A 124 -4.47 -11.75 35.66
C LYS A 124 -3.14 -11.09 36.05
N LYS A 125 -2.12 -11.89 36.41
CA LYS A 125 -0.77 -11.36 36.68
C LYS A 125 -0.12 -10.86 35.38
N TRP A 126 -0.29 -11.59 34.29
CA TRP A 126 0.31 -11.26 32.99
C TRP A 126 -0.25 -9.98 32.39
N LEU A 127 -1.56 -9.75 32.55
CA LEU A 127 -2.26 -8.58 32.01
C LEU A 127 -2.41 -7.45 33.05
N LYS A 128 -1.53 -7.42 34.06
CA LYS A 128 -1.55 -6.38 35.09
C LYS A 128 -1.35 -4.99 34.45
N VAL A 129 -2.24 -4.06 34.79
CA VAL A 129 -2.11 -2.66 34.42
C VAL A 129 -1.17 -1.97 35.40
N ARG A 130 -0.31 -1.08 34.88
CA ARG A 130 0.60 -0.29 35.72
C ARG A 130 -0.19 0.61 36.68
N GLU A 131 0.28 0.73 37.93
CA GLU A 131 -0.45 1.40 39.01
C GLU A 131 -0.82 2.85 38.68
N GLU A 132 0.03 3.59 37.99
CA GLU A 132 -0.22 4.98 37.61
C GLU A 132 -1.39 5.16 36.62
N TYR A 133 -1.84 4.08 35.97
CA TYR A 133 -3.01 4.06 35.09
C TYR A 133 -4.28 3.53 35.76
N GLU A 134 -4.21 2.99 36.98
CA GLU A 134 -5.39 2.52 37.71
C GLU A 134 -6.34 3.67 38.05
N ARG A 135 -7.63 3.49 37.81
CA ARG A 135 -8.68 4.50 38.01
C ARG A 135 -9.94 3.83 38.54
N TYR A 136 -10.57 4.46 39.54
CA TYR A 136 -11.76 3.95 40.24
C TYR A 136 -12.93 4.94 40.23
N GLU A 137 -12.85 5.99 39.40
CA GLU A 137 -13.85 7.07 39.37
C GLU A 137 -15.27 6.60 38.98
N PHE A 138 -15.39 5.47 38.28
CA PHE A 138 -16.67 4.87 37.87
C PHE A 138 -16.96 3.49 38.49
N SER A 139 -16.38 3.18 39.66
CA SER A 139 -16.54 1.87 40.33
C SER A 139 -17.44 1.90 41.58
N LYS A 140 -18.34 2.89 41.69
CA LYS A 140 -19.32 2.98 42.79
C LYS A 140 -20.38 1.88 42.68
N ASP A 141 -20.99 1.47 43.79
CA ASP A 141 -22.00 0.40 43.81
C ASP A 141 -23.31 0.74 43.10
N ASN A 142 -23.58 2.02 42.85
CA ASN A 142 -24.73 2.50 42.09
C ASN A 142 -24.39 2.94 40.65
N ILE A 143 -23.22 2.57 40.10
CA ILE A 143 -22.87 2.86 38.71
C ILE A 143 -22.89 1.57 37.88
N CYS A 144 -23.55 1.63 36.73
CA CYS A 144 -23.50 0.58 35.71
C CYS A 144 -22.82 1.11 34.44
N ILE A 145 -21.73 0.44 34.03
CA ILE A 145 -20.99 0.78 32.82
C ILE A 145 -21.59 0.07 31.61
N ILE A 146 -21.88 0.84 30.57
CA ILE A 146 -22.26 0.33 29.25
C ILE A 146 -21.05 0.44 28.33
N ASN A 147 -20.46 -0.71 27.97
CA ASN A 147 -19.46 -0.76 26.90
C ASN A 147 -20.17 -0.79 25.54
N PHE A 148 -20.35 0.40 24.95
CA PHE A 148 -20.94 0.54 23.63
C PHE A 148 -19.84 0.54 22.58
N ARG A 149 -19.93 -0.37 21.61
CA ARG A 149 -18.98 -0.44 20.50
C ARG A 149 -19.57 0.21 19.26
N GLY A 150 -19.03 1.36 18.88
CA GLY A 150 -19.42 2.06 17.65
C GLY A 150 -18.39 1.88 16.54
N GLY A 151 -18.08 2.98 15.83
CA GLY A 151 -17.06 2.98 14.79
C GLY A 151 -17.43 2.06 13.62
N GLY A 152 -16.57 1.09 13.30
CA GLY A 152 -16.80 0.14 12.20
C GLY A 152 -18.06 -0.71 12.38
N TYR A 153 -18.53 -0.91 13.61
CA TYR A 153 -19.70 -1.74 13.90
C TYR A 153 -21.00 -1.06 13.48
N THR A 154 -21.09 0.28 13.50
CA THR A 154 -22.35 0.99 13.21
C THR A 154 -22.86 0.79 11.78
N LYS A 155 -22.02 0.27 10.89
CA LYS A 155 -22.30 0.02 9.47
C LYS A 155 -22.57 -1.44 9.16
N ASP A 156 -22.38 -2.34 10.14
CA ASP A 156 -22.62 -3.76 9.99
C ASP A 156 -23.78 -4.19 10.90
N SER A 157 -24.97 -4.32 10.32
CA SER A 157 -26.18 -4.72 11.02
C SER A 157 -26.09 -6.12 11.64
N ASN A 158 -25.11 -6.93 11.25
CA ASN A 158 -24.87 -8.24 11.85
C ASN A 158 -24.23 -8.12 13.24
N PHE A 159 -23.42 -7.09 13.50
CA PHE A 159 -22.74 -6.90 14.80
C PHE A 159 -23.27 -5.70 15.58
N PHE A 160 -23.97 -4.78 14.94
CA PHE A 160 -24.51 -3.59 15.59
C PHE A 160 -25.79 -3.92 16.37
N LEU A 161 -25.69 -3.86 17.70
CA LEU A 161 -26.80 -4.18 18.58
C LEU A 161 -27.91 -3.13 18.50
N LYS A 162 -29.15 -3.61 18.33
CA LYS A 162 -30.36 -2.77 18.30
C LYS A 162 -30.58 -2.02 19.61
N GLU A 163 -31.28 -0.90 19.53
CA GLU A 163 -31.62 -0.07 20.70
C GLU A 163 -32.40 -0.85 21.76
N THR A 164 -33.23 -1.79 21.32
CA THR A 164 -33.99 -2.69 22.18
C THR A 164 -33.11 -3.53 23.09
N TYR A 165 -31.96 -4.02 22.62
CA TYR A 165 -31.02 -4.78 23.46
C TYR A 165 -30.55 -3.93 24.65
N TRP A 166 -30.09 -2.71 24.38
CA TRP A 166 -29.57 -1.80 25.40
C TRP A 166 -30.64 -1.37 26.40
N LYS A 167 -31.86 -1.05 25.92
CA LYS A 167 -33.00 -0.70 26.78
C LYS A 167 -33.43 -1.85 27.68
N ASN A 168 -33.49 -3.07 27.15
CA ASN A 168 -33.84 -4.26 27.92
C ASN A 168 -32.73 -4.60 28.93
N ALA A 169 -31.46 -4.43 28.56
CA ALA A 169 -30.33 -4.66 29.48
C ALA A 169 -30.31 -3.64 30.62
N ALA A 170 -30.54 -2.36 30.33
CA ALA A 170 -30.68 -1.33 31.36
C ALA A 170 -31.88 -1.63 32.28
N THR A 171 -33.03 -2.02 31.72
CA THR A 171 -34.21 -2.46 32.50
C THR A 171 -33.88 -3.64 33.41
N ASN A 172 -33.15 -4.64 32.92
CA ASN A 172 -32.73 -5.79 33.73
C ASN A 172 -31.74 -5.40 34.84
N MET A 173 -30.81 -4.47 34.58
CA MET A 173 -29.95 -3.92 35.63
C MET A 173 -30.76 -3.16 36.68
N LEU A 174 -31.77 -2.38 36.28
CA LEU A 174 -32.62 -1.64 37.21
C LEU A 174 -33.47 -2.55 38.13
N LYS A 175 -33.69 -3.82 37.76
CA LYS A 175 -34.30 -4.83 38.65
C LYS A 175 -33.36 -5.23 39.79
N ILE A 176 -32.05 -5.13 39.59
CA ILE A 176 -31.03 -5.42 40.61
C ILE A 176 -30.86 -4.23 41.54
N ASN A 177 -30.75 -3.03 40.99
CA ASN A 177 -30.69 -1.79 41.75
C ASN A 177 -31.41 -0.66 40.99
N LYS A 178 -32.48 -0.11 41.60
CA LYS A 178 -33.30 0.95 40.99
C LYS A 178 -32.56 2.28 40.86
N ASP A 179 -31.48 2.47 41.61
CA ASP A 179 -30.72 3.72 41.68
C ASP A 179 -29.48 3.73 40.77
N PHE A 180 -29.40 2.83 39.80
CA PHE A 180 -28.25 2.78 38.89
C PHE A 180 -28.14 4.05 38.03
N GLU A 181 -26.97 4.68 38.10
CA GLU A 181 -26.49 5.65 37.11
C GLU A 181 -25.78 4.89 35.98
N PHE A 182 -26.25 5.10 34.74
CA PHE A 182 -25.66 4.50 33.56
C PHE A 182 -24.62 5.42 32.92
N ILE A 183 -23.41 4.90 32.72
CA ILE A 183 -22.31 5.60 32.05
C ILE A 183 -21.86 4.78 30.84
N VAL A 184 -21.83 5.41 29.68
CA VAL A 184 -21.48 4.77 28.41
C VAL A 184 -20.02 5.04 28.09
N ILE A 185 -19.22 3.99 27.93
CA ILE A 185 -17.83 4.04 27.47
C ILE A 185 -17.80 3.55 26.03
N THR A 186 -17.33 4.39 25.11
CA THR A 186 -17.41 4.16 23.66
C THR A 186 -16.27 4.84 22.92
N ASP A 187 -15.87 4.28 21.78
CA ASP A 187 -15.02 4.94 20.79
C ASP A 187 -15.80 5.86 19.82
N ASP A 188 -17.12 5.87 19.91
CA ASP A 188 -18.03 6.66 19.08
C ASP A 188 -19.11 7.32 19.94
N ILE A 189 -18.80 8.51 20.44
CA ILE A 189 -19.72 9.31 21.26
C ILE A 189 -20.99 9.68 20.48
N ILE A 190 -20.85 9.97 19.17
CA ILE A 190 -21.95 10.49 18.35
C ILE A 190 -23.03 9.42 18.20
N SER A 191 -22.64 8.20 17.83
CA SER A 191 -23.60 7.09 17.69
C SER A 191 -24.18 6.69 19.03
N ALA A 192 -23.36 6.58 20.08
CA ALA A 192 -23.84 6.24 21.42
C ALA A 192 -24.88 7.24 21.94
N LYS A 193 -24.70 8.55 21.72
CA LYS A 193 -25.68 9.57 22.14
C LYS A 193 -27.05 9.44 21.46
N LYS A 194 -27.15 8.78 20.32
CA LYS A 194 -28.46 8.50 19.69
C LYS A 194 -29.26 7.47 20.48
N PHE A 195 -28.58 6.48 21.06
CA PHE A 195 -29.19 5.42 21.86
C PHE A 195 -29.39 5.85 23.31
N PHE A 196 -28.47 6.69 23.80
CA PHE A 196 -28.41 7.12 25.20
C PHE A 196 -28.38 8.64 25.33
N PRO A 197 -29.42 9.36 24.86
CA PRO A 197 -29.42 10.82 24.88
C PRO A 197 -29.37 11.41 26.30
N LYS A 198 -29.80 10.64 27.30
CA LYS A 198 -29.85 11.05 28.71
C LYS A 198 -28.69 10.53 29.56
N TYR A 199 -27.87 9.61 29.05
CA TYR A 199 -26.77 9.03 29.84
C TYR A 199 -25.47 9.79 29.60
N LYS A 200 -24.56 9.70 30.57
CA LYS A 200 -23.22 10.24 30.41
C LYS A 200 -22.44 9.36 29.43
N VAL A 201 -22.07 9.91 28.27
CA VAL A 201 -21.30 9.22 27.22
C VAL A 201 -19.87 9.75 27.20
N CYS A 202 -18.89 8.87 27.41
CA CYS A 202 -17.47 9.22 27.50
C CYS A 202 -16.63 8.41 26.48
N HIS A 203 -15.55 9.03 26.04
CA HIS A 203 -14.44 8.39 25.33
C HIS A 203 -13.13 8.93 25.90
N PHE A 204 -12.17 8.06 26.18
CA PHE A 204 -10.84 8.44 26.63
C PHE A 204 -9.75 7.80 25.75
N ASN A 205 -8.55 7.64 26.28
CA ASN A 205 -7.54 6.81 25.64
C ASN A 205 -7.78 5.32 25.96
N ILE A 206 -7.09 4.45 25.21
CA ILE A 206 -7.24 2.98 25.31
C ILE A 206 -7.02 2.49 26.75
N ALA A 207 -6.02 3.00 27.45
CA ALA A 207 -5.72 2.60 28.83
C ALA A 207 -6.87 2.93 29.78
N LYS A 208 -7.39 4.15 29.72
CA LYS A 208 -8.47 4.60 30.60
C LYS A 208 -9.77 3.87 30.31
N ASP A 209 -10.15 3.69 29.04
CA ASP A 209 -11.35 2.92 28.67
C ASP A 209 -11.24 1.45 29.15
N TYR A 210 -10.05 0.83 29.01
CA TYR A 210 -9.78 -0.53 29.49
C TYR A 210 -9.92 -0.64 31.01
N VAL A 211 -9.31 0.27 31.76
CA VAL A 211 -9.32 0.28 33.23
C VAL A 211 -10.72 0.54 33.80
N ILE A 212 -11.51 1.39 33.15
CA ILE A 212 -12.90 1.64 33.57
C ILE A 212 -13.72 0.36 33.46
N ILE A 213 -13.59 -0.40 32.37
CA ILE A 213 -14.27 -1.70 32.23
C ILE A 213 -13.73 -2.69 33.26
N LYS A 214 -12.40 -2.73 33.46
CA LYS A 214 -11.74 -3.63 34.44
C LYS A 214 -12.25 -3.41 35.86
N ASN A 215 -12.45 -2.16 36.26
CA ASN A 215 -12.82 -1.81 37.63
C ASN A 215 -14.33 -1.61 37.82
N ALA A 216 -15.15 -1.82 36.78
CA ALA A 216 -16.60 -1.73 36.88
C ALA A 216 -17.18 -2.87 37.74
N LYS A 217 -18.19 -2.55 38.56
CA LYS A 217 -18.93 -3.53 39.36
C LYS A 217 -20.13 -4.12 38.61
N TYR A 218 -20.73 -3.36 37.70
CA TYR A 218 -21.90 -3.76 36.91
C TYR A 218 -21.67 -3.38 35.45
N LEU A 219 -21.80 -4.34 34.53
CA LEU A 219 -21.46 -4.15 33.11
C LEU A 219 -22.61 -4.55 32.17
N ILE A 220 -22.84 -3.74 31.15
CA ILE A 220 -23.56 -4.13 29.94
C ILE A 220 -22.56 -4.07 28.78
N LEU A 221 -22.32 -5.19 28.11
CA LEU A 221 -21.26 -5.32 27.11
C LEU A 221 -21.81 -5.37 25.69
N SER A 222 -21.02 -4.91 24.72
CA SER A 222 -21.27 -5.20 23.30
C SER A 222 -20.72 -6.57 22.87
N ASN A 223 -20.12 -7.35 23.77
CA ASN A 223 -19.39 -8.59 23.51
C ASN A 223 -18.15 -8.47 22.59
N SER A 224 -17.57 -7.28 22.45
CA SER A 224 -16.32 -7.07 21.71
C SER A 224 -15.13 -7.71 22.41
N SER A 225 -14.16 -8.23 21.64
CA SER A 225 -12.90 -8.78 22.18
C SER A 225 -12.11 -7.78 23.03
N PHE A 226 -12.28 -6.47 22.80
CA PHE A 226 -11.66 -5.42 23.62
C PHE A 226 -12.10 -5.47 25.10
N ALA A 227 -13.39 -5.73 25.33
CA ALA A 227 -13.97 -5.70 26.67
C ALA A 227 -13.84 -7.04 27.41
N TYR A 228 -13.43 -8.10 26.72
CA TYR A 228 -13.41 -9.46 27.28
C TYR A 228 -12.50 -9.59 28.51
N PHE A 229 -11.19 -9.41 28.34
CA PHE A 229 -10.24 -9.54 29.44
C PHE A 229 -10.48 -8.57 30.60
N PRO A 230 -10.72 -7.27 30.39
CA PRO A 230 -10.96 -6.38 31.52
C PRO A 230 -12.22 -6.80 32.31
N ALA A 231 -13.30 -7.22 31.66
CA ALA A 231 -14.49 -7.70 32.35
C ALA A 231 -14.27 -9.06 33.02
N TRP A 232 -13.74 -10.05 32.31
CA TRP A 232 -13.61 -11.43 32.80
C TRP A 232 -12.60 -11.58 33.93
N LEU A 233 -11.49 -10.83 33.89
CA LEU A 233 -10.46 -10.81 34.93
C LEU A 233 -10.77 -9.85 36.09
N SER A 234 -11.88 -9.11 36.01
CA SER A 234 -12.25 -8.16 37.05
C SER A 234 -12.47 -8.84 38.40
N GLU A 235 -11.94 -8.24 39.46
CA GLU A 235 -12.24 -8.61 40.84
C GLU A 235 -13.46 -7.88 41.40
N ASN A 236 -13.87 -6.81 40.73
CA ASN A 236 -14.93 -5.93 41.19
C ASN A 236 -16.28 -6.29 40.58
N LEU A 237 -16.28 -7.01 39.45
CA LEU A 237 -17.47 -7.33 38.68
C LEU A 237 -18.42 -8.24 39.48
N LYS A 238 -19.58 -7.70 39.83
CA LYS A 238 -20.69 -8.38 40.50
C LYS A 238 -21.71 -8.94 39.52
N TYR A 239 -21.96 -8.25 38.42
CA TYR A 239 -22.94 -8.68 37.42
C TYR A 239 -22.64 -8.12 36.02
N CYS A 240 -22.77 -8.96 35.00
CA CYS A 240 -22.50 -8.60 33.61
C CYS A 240 -23.59 -9.14 32.69
N ILE A 241 -24.15 -8.27 31.84
CA ILE A 241 -25.08 -8.63 30.78
C ILE A 241 -24.37 -8.48 29.43
N ALA A 242 -24.31 -9.56 28.66
CA ALA A 242 -23.82 -9.61 27.30
C ALA A 242 -24.97 -9.99 26.33
N PRO A 243 -24.89 -9.63 25.04
CA PRO A 243 -25.87 -10.03 24.03
C PRO A 243 -25.78 -11.52 23.69
N LYS A 244 -26.92 -12.20 23.69
CA LYS A 244 -27.06 -13.53 23.11
C LYS A 244 -27.03 -13.46 21.58
N TYR A 245 -26.37 -14.42 20.93
CA TYR A 245 -26.21 -14.48 19.46
C TYR A 245 -25.60 -13.21 18.84
N TRP A 246 -24.73 -12.50 19.56
CA TRP A 246 -24.26 -11.17 19.19
C TRP A 246 -23.95 -10.99 17.70
N GLY A 247 -22.99 -11.76 17.19
CA GLY A 247 -22.72 -11.83 15.76
C GLY A 247 -23.94 -12.44 15.07
N ARG A 248 -24.51 -11.70 14.12
CA ARG A 248 -25.69 -12.12 13.35
C ARG A 248 -26.93 -12.40 14.21
N HIS A 249 -27.08 -11.66 15.32
CA HIS A 249 -28.28 -11.69 16.19
C HIS A 249 -29.59 -11.39 15.43
N ASN A 250 -29.50 -10.74 14.27
CA ASN A 250 -30.60 -10.40 13.38
C ASN A 250 -31.08 -11.57 12.50
N ILE A 251 -30.24 -12.57 12.23
CA ILE A 251 -30.54 -13.69 11.31
C ILE A 251 -30.33 -15.08 11.92
N SER A 252 -29.77 -15.18 13.13
CA SER A 252 -29.60 -16.46 13.82
C SER A 252 -30.94 -17.19 13.98
N ASP A 253 -30.96 -18.46 13.55
CA ASP A 253 -32.09 -19.40 13.73
C ASP A 253 -31.91 -20.27 14.99
N GLY A 254 -30.95 -19.92 15.85
CA GLY A 254 -30.56 -20.69 17.03
C GLY A 254 -29.06 -21.00 17.09
N TYR A 255 -28.30 -20.78 16.01
CA TYR A 255 -26.85 -20.89 16.05
C TYR A 255 -26.18 -19.70 16.74
N TRP A 256 -25.04 -19.94 17.38
CA TRP A 256 -24.18 -18.90 17.90
C TRP A 256 -23.10 -18.52 16.89
N SER A 257 -23.24 -17.37 16.22
CA SER A 257 -22.10 -16.80 15.50
C SER A 257 -21.06 -16.33 16.52
N LEU A 258 -19.79 -16.60 16.22
CA LEU A 258 -18.68 -16.38 17.13
C LEU A 258 -18.92 -17.11 18.46
N GLY A 259 -19.20 -18.42 18.40
CA GLY A 259 -19.53 -19.25 19.57
C GLY A 259 -18.50 -19.19 20.70
N TYR A 260 -17.25 -18.85 20.36
CA TYR A 260 -16.16 -18.57 21.30
C TYR A 260 -16.38 -17.34 22.21
N THR A 261 -17.38 -16.49 21.95
CA THR A 261 -17.68 -15.28 22.74
C THR A 261 -18.54 -15.54 23.98
N ILE A 262 -18.88 -16.80 24.26
CA ILE A 262 -19.59 -17.21 25.47
C ILE A 262 -18.57 -17.34 26.63
N ALA A 263 -18.70 -16.50 27.65
CA ALA A 263 -17.74 -16.30 28.72
C ALA A 263 -18.34 -16.72 30.07
N PRO A 264 -17.57 -17.43 30.92
CA PRO A 264 -18.08 -17.88 32.21
C PRO A 264 -18.27 -16.71 33.18
N GLY A 265 -19.35 -16.76 33.94
CA GLY A 265 -19.74 -15.75 34.92
C GLY A 265 -20.56 -14.58 34.37
N TRP A 266 -20.95 -14.61 33.09
CA TRP A 266 -21.81 -13.59 32.48
C TRP A 266 -23.24 -14.09 32.25
N MET A 267 -24.17 -13.15 32.18
CA MET A 267 -25.55 -13.37 31.78
C MET A 267 -25.75 -12.92 30.33
N TYR A 268 -26.46 -13.72 29.55
CA TYR A 268 -26.71 -13.49 28.14
C TYR A 268 -28.18 -13.14 27.90
N GLN A 269 -28.40 -12.01 27.23
CA GLN A 269 -29.74 -11.50 26.98
C GLN A 269 -30.18 -11.75 25.54
N ASP A 270 -31.34 -12.38 25.38
CA ASP A 270 -31.98 -12.56 24.07
C ASP A 270 -32.67 -11.27 23.56
N LYS A 271 -33.26 -11.35 22.37
CA LYS A 271 -33.98 -10.24 21.73
C LYS A 271 -35.22 -9.78 22.51
N ASP A 272 -35.80 -10.65 23.32
CA ASP A 272 -37.00 -10.39 24.12
C ASP A 272 -36.64 -9.88 25.53
N GLY A 273 -35.34 -9.77 25.86
CA GLY A 273 -34.86 -9.31 27.15
C GLY A 273 -34.76 -10.41 28.22
N ARG A 274 -34.94 -11.68 27.86
CA ARG A 274 -34.77 -12.81 28.79
C ARG A 274 -33.28 -13.10 28.99
N LEU A 275 -32.91 -13.41 30.23
CA LEU A 275 -31.53 -13.70 30.62
C LEU A 275 -31.31 -15.21 30.77
N GLN A 276 -30.18 -15.68 30.26
CA GLN A 276 -29.66 -17.04 30.47
C GLN A 276 -28.23 -16.95 30.98
N ASP A 277 -27.84 -17.89 31.84
CA ASP A 277 -26.46 -17.96 32.31
C ASP A 277 -25.54 -18.65 31.27
N TYR A 278 -24.24 -18.61 31.54
CA TYR A 278 -23.21 -19.28 30.75
C TYR A 278 -23.51 -20.76 30.47
N ASN A 279 -23.92 -21.53 31.47
CA ASN A 279 -24.13 -22.97 31.34
C ASN A 279 -25.30 -23.28 30.41
N ALA A 280 -26.39 -22.53 30.54
CA ALA A 280 -27.55 -22.64 29.66
C ALA A 280 -27.19 -22.29 28.21
N CYS A 281 -26.42 -21.21 27.98
CA CYS A 281 -26.00 -20.82 26.63
C CYS A 281 -25.03 -21.81 25.98
N ILE A 282 -24.07 -22.35 26.74
CA ILE A 282 -23.16 -23.40 26.24
C ILE A 282 -23.93 -24.68 25.90
N LYS A 283 -24.85 -25.11 26.78
CA LYS A 283 -25.69 -26.28 26.52
C LYS A 283 -26.48 -26.11 25.23
N GLU A 284 -27.16 -24.97 25.07
CA GLU A 284 -27.94 -24.65 23.88
C GLU A 284 -27.06 -24.62 22.61
N SER A 285 -25.89 -23.97 22.67
CA SER A 285 -24.96 -23.91 21.54
C SER A 285 -24.48 -25.31 21.13
N ASN A 286 -24.15 -26.17 22.09
CA ASN A 286 -23.71 -27.54 21.82
C ASN A 286 -24.83 -28.41 21.25
N GLU A 287 -26.06 -28.30 21.79
CA GLU A 287 -27.23 -29.01 21.26
C GLU A 287 -27.51 -28.61 19.81
N TYR A 288 -27.42 -27.31 19.49
CA TYR A 288 -27.56 -26.84 18.11
C TYR A 288 -26.47 -27.42 17.20
N LEU A 289 -25.21 -27.38 17.62
CA LEU A 289 -24.08 -27.90 16.84
C LEU A 289 -24.20 -29.40 16.60
N ASN A 290 -24.56 -30.18 17.61
CA ASN A 290 -24.73 -31.63 17.50
C ASN A 290 -25.89 -31.99 16.56
N LYS A 291 -27.02 -31.28 16.65
CA LYS A 291 -28.20 -31.53 15.81
C LYS A 291 -27.95 -31.22 14.33
N ASN A 292 -27.07 -30.27 14.04
CA ASN A 292 -26.84 -29.76 12.68
C ASN A 292 -25.43 -30.06 12.14
N GLN A 293 -24.70 -30.98 12.76
CA GLN A 293 -23.29 -31.26 12.44
C GLN A 293 -23.04 -31.54 10.95
N ASN A 294 -23.97 -32.23 10.27
CA ASN A 294 -23.88 -32.56 8.85
C ASN A 294 -24.10 -31.35 7.90
N LYS A 295 -24.52 -30.19 8.42
CA LYS A 295 -24.80 -28.99 7.62
C LYS A 295 -23.63 -28.00 7.60
N PHE A 296 -22.66 -28.14 8.49
CA PHE A 296 -21.60 -27.14 8.61
C PHE A 296 -20.46 -27.38 7.64
N LEU A 297 -19.95 -26.29 7.08
CA LEU A 297 -18.77 -26.33 6.24
C LEU A 297 -17.54 -26.27 7.14
N VAL A 298 -16.80 -27.38 7.21
CA VAL A 298 -15.46 -27.38 7.80
C VAL A 298 -14.50 -26.93 6.72
N GLU A 299 -14.20 -25.64 6.70
CA GLU A 299 -13.13 -25.11 5.86
C GLU A 299 -11.78 -25.41 6.54
N SER A 300 -11.25 -26.62 6.34
CA SER A 300 -9.82 -26.83 6.53
C SER A 300 -9.10 -26.40 5.26
N LYS A 301 -8.65 -25.15 5.16
CA LYS A 301 -7.73 -24.75 4.09
C LYS A 301 -6.41 -25.55 4.12
N PHE A 302 -6.16 -26.28 5.21
CA PHE A 302 -5.00 -27.14 5.41
C PHE A 302 -5.44 -28.42 6.12
N ASN A 303 -4.96 -29.57 5.65
CA ASN A 303 -5.23 -30.87 6.26
C ASN A 303 -4.54 -30.93 7.65
N PRO A 304 -5.29 -30.94 8.77
CA PRO A 304 -4.73 -30.88 10.12
C PRO A 304 -3.98 -32.15 10.55
N GLU A 305 -3.87 -33.17 9.68
CA GLU A 305 -3.10 -34.40 9.93
C GLU A 305 -1.67 -34.38 9.34
N LYS A 306 -1.31 -33.37 8.56
CA LYS A 306 0.07 -33.16 8.13
C LYS A 306 0.63 -31.92 8.82
N LEU A 307 1.41 -32.14 9.88
CA LEU A 307 2.37 -31.16 10.39
C LEU A 307 3.10 -30.56 9.18
N TYR A 308 2.84 -29.30 8.86
CA TYR A 308 3.46 -28.64 7.73
C TYR A 308 4.94 -28.42 8.07
N VAL A 309 5.76 -29.42 7.74
CA VAL A 309 7.19 -29.26 7.58
C VAL A 309 7.36 -28.71 6.17
N PRO A 310 7.80 -27.46 5.99
CA PRO A 310 8.16 -27.01 4.66
C PRO A 310 9.29 -27.93 4.18
N GLU A 311 8.97 -28.85 3.27
CA GLU A 311 10.01 -29.52 2.49
C GLU A 311 10.80 -28.42 1.82
N VAL A 312 12.04 -28.25 2.27
CA VAL A 312 13.04 -27.45 1.58
C VAL A 312 13.05 -27.98 0.15
N PRO A 313 12.71 -27.19 -0.88
CA PRO A 313 12.95 -27.60 -2.25
C PRO A 313 14.47 -27.64 -2.41
N LYS A 314 15.08 -28.79 -2.14
CA LYS A 314 16.37 -29.13 -2.69
C LYS A 314 16.14 -29.17 -4.19
N GLY A 315 16.50 -28.09 -4.86
CA GLY A 315 16.59 -28.06 -6.31
C GLY A 315 17.63 -29.09 -6.76
N ARG A 316 17.21 -30.35 -6.92
CA ARG A 316 17.84 -31.31 -7.81
C ARG A 316 16.85 -31.60 -8.91
N VAL A 317 17.25 -31.20 -10.11
CA VAL A 317 16.63 -31.63 -11.36
C VAL A 317 16.64 -33.15 -11.39
N SER A 318 15.51 -33.78 -11.72
CA SER A 318 15.42 -35.24 -11.85
C SER A 318 16.53 -35.75 -12.81
N PRO A 319 17.32 -36.78 -12.45
CA PRO A 319 18.34 -37.34 -13.34
C PRO A 319 17.76 -37.83 -14.67
N THR A 320 16.49 -38.27 -14.65
CA THR A 320 15.71 -38.67 -15.83
C THR A 320 15.42 -37.49 -16.76
N PHE A 321 15.17 -36.30 -16.19
CA PHE A 321 14.94 -35.06 -16.94
C PHE A 321 16.20 -34.54 -17.62
N LEU A 322 17.36 -34.56 -16.95
CA LEU A 322 18.66 -34.20 -17.56
C LEU A 322 19.06 -35.16 -18.69
N LYS A 323 18.71 -36.44 -18.56
CA LYS A 323 18.99 -37.48 -19.56
C LYS A 323 18.09 -37.34 -20.80
N LEU A 324 16.83 -36.96 -20.62
CA LEU A 324 15.87 -36.70 -21.71
C LEU A 324 16.21 -35.40 -22.47
N ALA A 325 16.59 -34.35 -21.74
CA ALA A 325 17.03 -33.08 -22.32
C ALA A 325 18.34 -33.23 -23.12
N ARG A 326 19.32 -33.98 -22.60
CA ARG A 326 20.55 -34.30 -23.33
C ARG A 326 20.30 -35.09 -24.62
N ARG A 327 19.43 -36.11 -24.59
CA ARG A 327 19.08 -36.90 -25.79
C ARG A 327 18.40 -36.07 -26.88
N LYS A 328 17.51 -35.15 -26.51
CA LYS A 328 16.84 -34.25 -27.48
C LYS A 328 17.78 -33.19 -28.04
N LEU A 329 18.68 -32.64 -27.20
CA LEU A 329 19.71 -31.69 -27.63
C LEU A 329 20.77 -32.34 -28.54
N GLU A 330 21.15 -33.60 -28.30
CA GLU A 330 22.04 -34.36 -29.19
C GLU A 330 21.38 -34.66 -30.54
N LYS A 331 20.08 -34.98 -30.57
CA LYS A 331 19.33 -35.15 -31.82
C LYS A 331 19.33 -33.87 -32.66
N ILE A 332 19.04 -32.72 -32.03
CA ILE A 332 19.08 -31.40 -32.68
C ILE A 332 20.49 -31.06 -33.17
N ARG A 333 21.54 -31.38 -32.39
CA ARG A 333 22.94 -31.21 -32.80
C ARG A 333 23.30 -32.09 -34.01
N MET A 334 22.79 -33.32 -34.08
CA MET A 334 23.03 -34.23 -35.21
C MET A 334 22.27 -33.80 -36.46
N ASP A 335 21.05 -33.28 -36.32
CA ASP A 335 20.26 -32.74 -37.43
C ASP A 335 20.94 -31.48 -38.01
N LEU A 336 21.51 -30.62 -37.17
CA LEU A 336 22.33 -29.46 -37.58
C LEU A 336 23.68 -29.84 -38.24
N TYR A 337 24.22 -31.03 -37.94
CA TYR A 337 25.48 -31.50 -38.54
C TYR A 337 25.28 -32.14 -39.92
N LYS A 338 24.06 -32.59 -40.23
CA LYS A 338 23.71 -33.22 -41.51
C LYS A 338 23.36 -32.22 -42.62
N GLU A 339 22.89 -31.03 -42.29
CA GLU A 339 22.60 -29.96 -43.26
C GLU A 339 23.82 -29.05 -43.49
N LYS A 340 24.82 -29.56 -44.21
CA LYS A 340 25.90 -28.75 -44.79
C LYS A 340 25.52 -28.21 -46.17
N GLN A 341 24.56 -27.28 -46.25
CA GLN A 341 24.41 -26.38 -47.41
C GLN A 341 23.88 -25.01 -46.97
N GLU A 342 24.50 -23.95 -47.51
CA GLU A 342 24.77 -22.69 -46.81
C GLU A 342 23.70 -21.59 -46.92
N THR A 343 22.42 -21.92 -47.11
CA THR A 343 21.38 -20.87 -47.34
C THR A 343 20.13 -20.95 -46.48
N ASN A 344 20.05 -21.85 -45.48
CA ASN A 344 18.84 -21.98 -44.66
C ASN A 344 19.06 -21.98 -43.13
N ILE A 345 20.24 -21.56 -42.67
CA ILE A 345 20.59 -21.53 -41.23
C ILE A 345 19.73 -20.52 -40.46
N LEU A 346 19.41 -19.35 -41.05
CA LEU A 346 18.59 -18.34 -40.38
C LEU A 346 17.13 -18.77 -40.18
N ASN A 347 16.53 -19.47 -41.15
CA ASN A 347 15.15 -19.96 -41.06
C ASN A 347 15.03 -21.18 -40.12
N ALA A 348 16.03 -22.06 -40.10
CA ALA A 348 16.12 -23.16 -39.14
C ALA A 348 16.26 -22.62 -37.70
N ILE A 349 17.13 -21.61 -37.48
CA ILE A 349 17.29 -20.94 -36.18
C ILE A 349 15.98 -20.24 -35.75
N PHE A 350 15.26 -19.60 -36.67
CA PHE A 350 14.00 -18.92 -36.37
C PHE A 350 12.86 -19.89 -36.02
N THR A 351 12.83 -21.06 -36.66
CA THR A 351 11.81 -22.10 -36.42
C THR A 351 12.07 -22.85 -35.11
N ILE A 352 13.34 -23.18 -34.83
CA ILE A 352 13.77 -23.84 -33.59
C ILE A 352 13.59 -22.92 -32.37
N SER A 353 13.89 -21.62 -32.49
CA SER A 353 13.68 -20.64 -31.42
C SER A 353 12.20 -20.45 -31.08
N LYS A 354 11.31 -20.50 -32.08
CA LYS A 354 9.85 -20.38 -31.86
C LYS A 354 9.26 -21.59 -31.12
N SER A 355 9.68 -22.81 -31.44
CA SER A 355 9.27 -24.05 -30.76
C SER A 355 9.78 -24.12 -29.31
N LEU A 356 11.04 -23.75 -29.07
CA LEU A 356 11.66 -23.75 -27.74
C LEU A 356 11.05 -22.67 -26.83
N ILE A 357 10.71 -21.50 -27.39
CA ILE A 357 10.03 -20.42 -26.67
C ILE A 357 8.61 -20.83 -26.26
N LEU A 358 7.86 -21.53 -27.12
CA LEU A 358 6.51 -22.01 -26.80
C LEU A 358 6.48 -23.06 -25.67
N GLU A 359 7.43 -24.01 -25.64
CA GLU A 359 7.52 -24.99 -24.55
C GLU A 359 7.94 -24.35 -23.22
N ILE A 360 8.87 -23.38 -23.24
CA ILE A 360 9.24 -22.59 -22.05
C ILE A 360 8.04 -21.76 -21.56
N PHE A 361 7.22 -21.23 -22.48
CA PHE A 361 5.99 -20.51 -22.15
C PHE A 361 4.96 -21.38 -21.44
N ASN A 362 4.74 -22.61 -21.92
CA ASN A 362 3.81 -23.56 -21.28
C ASN A 362 4.25 -23.95 -19.87
N ILE A 363 5.57 -24.06 -19.62
CA ILE A 363 6.14 -24.33 -18.29
C ILE A 363 5.98 -23.12 -17.34
N ILE A 364 6.08 -21.89 -17.86
CA ILE A 364 5.87 -20.66 -17.08
C ILE A 364 4.39 -20.47 -16.73
N ASN A 365 3.47 -20.81 -17.63
CA ASN A 365 2.02 -20.70 -17.41
C ASN A 365 1.52 -21.63 -16.29
N GLN A 366 2.07 -22.84 -16.14
CA GLN A 366 1.77 -23.73 -15.01
C GLN A 366 2.23 -23.21 -13.64
N TRP A 367 3.05 -22.14 -13.59
CA TRP A 367 3.62 -21.57 -12.36
C TRP A 367 2.95 -20.27 -11.89
N VAL A 368 2.10 -19.64 -12.70
CA VAL A 368 1.52 -18.31 -12.44
C VAL A 368 0.20 -18.36 -11.63
N GLU A 369 -0.38 -19.53 -11.42
CA GLU A 369 -1.74 -19.73 -10.87
C GLU A 369 -1.98 -19.31 -9.39
N VAL A 370 -1.00 -18.81 -8.63
CA VAL A 370 -1.12 -18.73 -7.15
C VAL A 370 -1.16 -17.30 -6.56
N SER A 371 -1.42 -16.23 -7.32
CA SER A 371 -1.47 -14.90 -6.67
C SER A 371 -2.33 -13.83 -7.34
N PHE A 372 -3.60 -13.75 -6.96
CA PHE A 372 -4.43 -12.56 -7.11
C PHE A 372 -5.35 -12.38 -5.89
N THR A 373 -5.25 -11.23 -5.20
CA THR A 373 -6.38 -10.50 -4.55
C THR A 373 -5.93 -9.08 -4.16
N LYS A 374 -6.83 -8.12 -4.33
CA LYS A 374 -6.65 -6.65 -4.44
C LYS A 374 -6.55 -5.89 -3.10
N LYS A 375 -6.06 -4.64 -3.16
CA LYS A 375 -6.70 -3.46 -2.51
C LYS A 375 -6.57 -2.20 -3.39
N THR A 376 -7.57 -1.33 -3.28
CA THR A 376 -8.19 -0.44 -4.28
C THR A 376 -7.60 0.98 -4.37
N LYS A 377 -7.36 1.44 -5.60
CA LYS A 377 -7.45 2.85 -6.03
C LYS A 377 -8.62 2.92 -7.03
N PHE A 378 -9.27 4.09 -7.15
CA PHE A 378 -10.27 4.33 -8.20
C PHE A 378 -9.69 3.95 -9.57
N PRO A 379 -10.47 3.31 -10.46
CA PRO A 379 -9.98 2.94 -11.78
C PRO A 379 -9.66 4.22 -12.58
N GLU A 380 -8.40 4.38 -12.99
CA GLU A 380 -8.01 5.36 -14.00
C GLU A 380 -8.47 4.86 -15.38
N ILE A 381 -8.90 5.75 -16.29
CA ILE A 381 -9.25 5.40 -17.68
C ILE A 381 -8.13 4.54 -18.27
N SER A 382 -8.47 3.38 -18.84
CA SER A 382 -7.47 2.44 -19.35
C SER A 382 -6.66 3.04 -20.50
N LYS A 383 -5.42 2.59 -20.71
CA LYS A 383 -4.58 3.12 -21.80
C LYS A 383 -5.20 2.87 -23.17
N GLU A 384 -5.93 1.77 -23.28
CA GLU A 384 -6.61 1.35 -24.49
C GLU A 384 -7.74 2.33 -24.83
N GLU A 385 -8.55 2.74 -23.86
CA GLU A 385 -9.55 3.82 -24.02
C GLU A 385 -8.88 5.15 -24.38
N GLN A 386 -7.79 5.51 -23.69
CA GLN A 386 -7.04 6.74 -23.97
C GLN A 386 -6.50 6.77 -25.40
N GLU A 387 -5.98 5.65 -25.89
CA GLU A 387 -5.45 5.53 -27.24
C GLU A 387 -6.56 5.60 -28.30
N ILE A 388 -7.71 4.97 -28.05
CA ILE A 388 -8.89 5.08 -28.93
C ILE A 388 -9.34 6.54 -29.04
N PHE A 389 -9.49 7.23 -27.90
CA PHE A 389 -9.84 8.65 -27.91
C PHE A 389 -8.77 9.49 -28.61
N ASN A 390 -7.48 9.26 -28.35
CA ASN A 390 -6.38 9.99 -28.97
C ASN A 390 -6.32 9.84 -30.50
N ARG A 391 -6.76 8.70 -31.05
CA ARG A 391 -6.85 8.48 -32.49
C ARG A 391 -8.07 9.15 -33.14
N LEU A 392 -9.08 9.49 -32.34
CA LEU A 392 -10.32 10.13 -32.80
C LEU A 392 -10.33 11.64 -32.57
N LYS A 393 -9.62 12.12 -31.55
CA LYS A 393 -9.79 13.46 -30.97
C LYS A 393 -9.80 14.56 -32.02
N ASP A 394 -8.95 14.51 -33.03
CA ASP A 394 -8.80 15.59 -34.02
C ASP A 394 -10.09 15.84 -34.82
N LYS A 395 -11.05 14.91 -34.81
CA LYS A 395 -12.35 15.01 -35.49
C LYS A 395 -13.50 15.41 -34.56
N LEU A 396 -13.26 15.50 -33.25
CA LEU A 396 -14.29 15.72 -32.24
C LEU A 396 -14.45 17.21 -31.96
N ASN A 397 -15.67 17.73 -32.03
CA ASN A 397 -15.99 19.12 -31.69
C ASN A 397 -16.88 19.23 -30.45
N ILE A 398 -17.72 18.23 -30.19
CA ILE A 398 -18.60 18.18 -29.03
C ILE A 398 -18.48 16.83 -28.33
N VAL A 399 -17.99 16.84 -27.09
CA VAL A 399 -17.77 15.64 -26.25
C VAL A 399 -18.65 15.70 -25.01
N PHE A 400 -19.38 14.62 -24.78
CA PHE A 400 -20.16 14.41 -23.57
C PHE A 400 -19.43 13.40 -22.69
N ASP A 401 -19.20 13.77 -21.44
CA ASP A 401 -18.55 12.93 -20.44
C ASP A 401 -19.50 12.73 -19.26
N VAL A 402 -20.18 11.59 -19.24
CA VAL A 402 -21.24 11.25 -18.28
C VAL A 402 -20.67 10.36 -17.19
N GLY A 403 -20.61 10.87 -15.96
CA GLY A 403 -19.86 10.24 -14.88
C GLY A 403 -18.40 10.70 -14.82
N ALA A 404 -18.14 11.98 -15.11
CA ALA A 404 -16.80 12.56 -15.22
C ALA A 404 -15.97 12.53 -13.92
N ARG A 405 -16.62 12.32 -12.75
CA ARG A 405 -15.97 12.32 -11.43
C ARG A 405 -15.13 13.57 -11.23
N ASP A 406 -13.86 13.44 -10.82
CA ASP A 406 -12.98 14.60 -10.66
C ASP A 406 -11.99 14.79 -11.81
N ASP A 407 -12.11 14.05 -12.91
CA ASP A 407 -11.15 14.01 -14.01
C ASP A 407 -11.45 15.01 -15.15
N LEU A 408 -10.41 15.45 -15.88
CA LEU A 408 -10.52 16.28 -17.09
C LEU A 408 -9.70 15.67 -18.24
N PHE A 409 -9.59 14.34 -18.31
CA PHE A 409 -8.74 13.64 -19.25
C PHE A 409 -9.03 14.04 -20.69
N PHE A 410 -10.30 13.96 -21.11
CA PHE A 410 -10.69 14.25 -22.49
C PHE A 410 -10.37 15.70 -22.89
N TYR A 411 -10.65 16.67 -22.01
CA TYR A 411 -10.30 18.08 -22.22
C TYR A 411 -8.78 18.29 -22.30
N ASN A 412 -8.00 17.62 -21.43
CA ASN A 412 -6.55 17.72 -21.46
C ASN A 412 -5.95 17.10 -22.74
N ALA A 413 -6.60 16.06 -23.28
CA ALA A 413 -6.19 15.41 -24.52
C ALA A 413 -6.49 16.27 -25.76
N LYS A 414 -7.58 17.05 -25.77
CA LYS A 414 -7.93 18.02 -26.82
C LYS A 414 -8.63 19.26 -26.23
N LYS A 415 -7.92 20.40 -26.23
CA LYS A 415 -8.46 21.64 -25.64
C LYS A 415 -9.44 22.40 -26.54
N ASP A 416 -9.35 22.19 -27.85
CA ASP A 416 -10.18 22.85 -28.86
C ASP A 416 -11.38 21.97 -29.22
N CYS A 417 -12.29 21.87 -28.26
CA CYS A 417 -13.50 21.05 -28.29
C CYS A 417 -14.45 21.55 -27.20
N SER A 418 -15.76 21.42 -27.44
CA SER A 418 -16.80 21.74 -26.47
C SER A 418 -17.10 20.52 -25.61
N TYR A 419 -16.93 20.66 -24.30
CA TYR A 419 -17.14 19.58 -23.34
C TYR A 419 -18.39 19.81 -22.49
N HIS A 420 -19.27 18.81 -22.43
CA HIS A 420 -20.39 18.78 -21.49
C HIS A 420 -20.17 17.65 -20.49
N LEU A 421 -19.79 18.02 -19.27
CA LEU A 421 -19.52 17.10 -18.17
C LEU A 421 -20.79 16.94 -17.33
N PHE A 422 -21.14 15.70 -16.99
CA PHE A 422 -22.28 15.39 -16.11
C PHE A 422 -21.78 14.64 -14.90
N GLU A 423 -21.93 15.26 -13.72
CA GLU A 423 -21.52 14.67 -12.45
C GLU A 423 -22.47 15.14 -11.33
N PRO A 424 -23.32 14.26 -10.77
CA PRO A 424 -24.22 14.64 -9.69
C PRO A 424 -23.52 14.83 -8.34
N ASN A 425 -22.39 14.15 -8.07
CA ASN A 425 -21.75 14.16 -6.76
C ASN A 425 -21.05 15.50 -6.47
N LYS A 426 -21.54 16.21 -5.45
CA LYS A 426 -21.01 17.54 -5.06
C LYS A 426 -19.52 17.57 -4.73
N ASN A 427 -18.95 16.46 -4.25
CA ASN A 427 -17.51 16.41 -3.95
C ASN A 427 -16.68 16.44 -5.24
N PHE A 428 -17.13 15.68 -6.24
CA PHE A 428 -16.50 15.64 -7.56
C PHE A 428 -16.72 16.94 -8.31
N THR A 429 -17.94 17.51 -8.32
CA THR A 429 -18.19 18.80 -8.98
C THR A 429 -17.40 19.94 -8.34
N ALA A 430 -17.20 19.94 -7.02
CA ALA A 430 -16.35 20.94 -6.35
C ALA A 430 -14.88 20.85 -6.81
N LEU A 431 -14.36 19.63 -7.00
CA LEU A 431 -13.01 19.42 -7.54
C LEU A 431 -12.92 19.84 -9.01
N LEU A 432 -13.90 19.47 -9.84
CA LEU A 432 -13.98 19.89 -11.24
C LEU A 432 -14.06 21.40 -11.37
N LYS A 433 -14.94 22.08 -10.61
CA LYS A 433 -15.03 23.56 -10.58
C LYS A 433 -13.69 24.21 -10.26
N LYS A 434 -12.95 23.66 -9.29
CA LYS A 434 -11.62 24.14 -8.92
C LYS A 434 -10.57 23.90 -10.00
N LYS A 435 -10.69 22.83 -10.79
CA LYS A 435 -9.80 22.55 -11.93
C LYS A 435 -10.15 23.47 -13.10
N ILE A 436 -11.43 23.58 -13.44
CA ILE A 436 -11.96 24.41 -14.53
C ILE A 436 -11.66 25.89 -14.29
N SER A 437 -11.83 26.41 -13.06
CA SER A 437 -11.58 27.82 -12.75
C SER A 437 -10.13 28.27 -12.94
N LYS A 438 -9.19 27.32 -13.07
CA LYS A 438 -7.77 27.60 -13.36
C LYS A 438 -7.46 27.66 -14.85
N LEU A 439 -8.42 27.33 -15.71
CA LEU A 439 -8.25 27.30 -17.16
C LEU A 439 -8.54 28.70 -17.71
N LYS A 440 -7.57 29.31 -18.41
CA LYS A 440 -7.70 30.68 -18.93
C LYS A 440 -8.70 30.81 -20.09
N LYS A 441 -8.86 29.76 -20.89
CA LYS A 441 -9.80 29.68 -22.03
C LYS A 441 -10.21 28.22 -22.19
N HIS A 442 -11.49 27.95 -22.02
CA HIS A 442 -12.07 26.61 -22.15
C HIS A 442 -13.51 26.72 -22.62
N ASP A 443 -13.99 25.68 -23.30
CA ASP A 443 -15.40 25.49 -23.59
C ASP A 443 -15.86 24.23 -22.84
N ILE A 444 -16.16 24.42 -21.55
CA ILE A 444 -16.56 23.33 -20.66
C ILE A 444 -17.83 23.76 -19.94
N THR A 445 -18.90 23.01 -20.13
CA THR A 445 -20.15 23.11 -19.35
C THR A 445 -20.18 21.98 -18.34
N LEU A 446 -20.12 22.32 -17.05
CA LEU A 446 -20.27 21.35 -15.95
C LEU A 446 -21.72 21.33 -15.47
N ASN A 447 -22.37 20.18 -15.60
CA ASN A 447 -23.74 19.93 -15.14
C ASN A 447 -23.70 19.13 -13.84
N GLU A 448 -24.23 19.71 -12.76
CA GLU A 448 -24.25 19.10 -11.41
C GLU A 448 -25.45 18.17 -11.18
N TYR A 449 -25.82 17.42 -12.22
CA TYR A 449 -26.90 16.45 -12.24
C TYR A 449 -26.51 15.26 -13.12
N GLY A 450 -27.14 14.11 -12.88
CA GLY A 450 -26.93 12.90 -13.68
C GLY A 450 -27.78 12.88 -14.95
N LEU A 451 -27.56 11.86 -15.78
CA LEU A 451 -28.43 11.58 -16.92
C LEU A 451 -29.18 10.25 -16.71
N ALA A 452 -30.40 10.14 -17.22
CA ALA A 452 -31.28 8.98 -17.05
C ALA A 452 -32.33 8.89 -18.17
N GLU A 453 -33.19 7.86 -18.11
CA GLU A 453 -34.24 7.58 -19.09
C GLU A 453 -35.39 8.60 -19.08
N LYS A 454 -35.54 9.35 -17.99
CA LYS A 454 -36.54 10.39 -17.81
C LYS A 454 -36.03 11.47 -16.86
N ASP A 455 -36.57 12.67 -16.99
CA ASP A 455 -36.30 13.75 -16.06
C ASP A 455 -36.91 13.41 -14.70
N ALA A 456 -36.10 13.51 -13.65
CA ALA A 456 -36.55 13.30 -12.28
C ALA A 456 -35.66 14.08 -11.32
N ASP A 457 -36.24 14.50 -10.20
CA ASP A 457 -35.51 15.09 -9.09
C ASP A 457 -35.55 14.15 -7.89
N ASN A 458 -34.67 14.40 -6.92
CA ASN A 458 -34.60 13.63 -5.69
C ASN A 458 -34.27 12.13 -5.86
N CYS A 459 -33.59 11.76 -6.96
CA CYS A 459 -33.14 10.40 -7.22
C CYS A 459 -32.03 10.01 -6.24
N VAL A 460 -32.14 8.83 -5.63
CA VAL A 460 -31.13 8.32 -4.69
C VAL A 460 -29.87 7.98 -5.46
N TYR A 461 -28.74 8.52 -5.01
CA TYR A 461 -27.43 8.26 -5.60
C TYR A 461 -26.55 7.53 -4.60
N TYR A 462 -26.05 6.38 -5.00
CA TYR A 462 -25.26 5.47 -4.19
C TYR A 462 -23.78 5.84 -4.33
N LYS A 463 -23.17 6.35 -3.25
CA LYS A 463 -21.85 7.00 -3.29
C LYS A 463 -20.68 6.04 -3.48
N LYS A 464 -20.77 4.81 -2.96
CA LYS A 464 -19.75 3.78 -3.16
C LYS A 464 -19.89 3.13 -4.53
N SER A 465 -21.11 2.88 -5.03
CA SER A 465 -21.27 2.44 -6.43
C SER A 465 -21.06 3.59 -7.41
N GLN A 466 -21.10 4.84 -6.96
CA GLN A 466 -21.00 6.05 -7.78
C GLN A 466 -22.08 6.11 -8.87
N SER A 467 -23.29 5.65 -8.55
CA SER A 467 -24.36 5.41 -9.51
C SER A 467 -25.75 5.64 -8.92
N PHE A 468 -26.77 5.81 -9.78
CA PHE A 468 -28.18 5.84 -9.35
C PHE A 468 -28.79 4.44 -9.20
N GLU A 469 -27.98 3.39 -9.41
CA GLU A 469 -28.35 2.01 -9.18
C GLU A 469 -27.26 1.30 -8.37
N ILE A 470 -27.68 0.33 -7.56
CA ILE A 470 -26.76 -0.44 -6.75
C ILE A 470 -26.07 -1.43 -7.70
N ASN A 471 -24.75 -1.35 -7.81
CA ASN A 471 -23.97 -2.36 -8.51
C ASN A 471 -24.05 -3.68 -7.71
N PRO A 472 -24.64 -4.76 -8.26
CA PRO A 472 -24.90 -5.99 -7.52
C PRO A 472 -23.62 -6.73 -7.07
N TYR A 473 -22.46 -6.35 -7.62
CA TYR A 473 -21.16 -6.93 -7.30
C TYR A 473 -20.31 -6.06 -6.34
N MET A 474 -20.78 -4.86 -5.98
CA MET A 474 -20.16 -3.99 -4.98
C MET A 474 -20.96 -4.08 -3.67
N LEU A 475 -20.53 -4.96 -2.76
CA LEU A 475 -21.17 -5.10 -1.45
C LEU A 475 -20.98 -3.83 -0.60
N GLU A 476 -22.07 -3.40 0.06
CA GLU A 476 -22.18 -2.33 1.06
C GLU A 476 -22.55 -0.89 0.60
N ASP A 477 -23.53 -0.66 -0.27
CA ASP A 477 -24.06 0.70 -0.47
C ASP A 477 -25.59 0.81 -0.42
N THR A 478 -26.17 0.49 0.74
CA THR A 478 -27.62 0.57 0.95
C THR A 478 -28.07 1.78 1.78
N GLU A 479 -27.13 2.58 2.30
CA GLU A 479 -27.42 3.69 3.23
C GLU A 479 -27.28 5.09 2.63
N SER A 480 -27.03 5.23 1.31
CA SER A 480 -26.86 6.56 0.74
C SER A 480 -28.15 7.38 0.82
N ARG A 481 -28.06 8.53 1.50
CA ARG A 481 -29.14 9.51 1.61
C ARG A 481 -28.97 10.69 0.64
N GLU A 482 -27.91 10.68 -0.16
CA GLU A 482 -27.65 11.73 -1.13
C GLU A 482 -28.65 11.60 -2.28
N LYS A 483 -29.30 12.71 -2.61
CA LYS A 483 -30.31 12.79 -3.65
C LYS A 483 -29.92 13.85 -4.65
N TYR A 484 -29.99 13.50 -5.93
CA TYR A 484 -29.64 14.38 -7.03
C TYR A 484 -30.71 14.36 -8.12
N SER A 485 -30.65 15.36 -8.98
CA SER A 485 -31.47 15.43 -10.18
C SER A 485 -30.86 14.59 -11.29
N VAL A 486 -31.72 14.07 -12.16
CA VAL A 486 -31.35 13.44 -13.43
C VAL A 486 -32.14 14.07 -14.59
N ARG A 487 -31.52 14.16 -15.75
CA ARG A 487 -32.14 14.69 -16.98
C ARG A 487 -31.94 13.72 -18.15
N THR A 488 -32.75 13.84 -19.18
CA THR A 488 -32.58 13.08 -20.43
C THR A 488 -31.51 13.73 -21.32
N ILE A 489 -30.77 12.92 -22.08
CA ILE A 489 -29.85 13.43 -23.12
C ILE A 489 -30.65 14.22 -24.16
N ASP A 490 -31.78 13.67 -24.62
CA ASP A 490 -32.64 14.30 -25.62
C ASP A 490 -33.18 15.66 -25.16
N GLY A 491 -33.60 15.75 -23.89
CA GLY A 491 -34.02 17.01 -23.28
C GLY A 491 -32.90 18.03 -23.22
N TYR A 492 -31.72 17.61 -22.76
CA TYR A 492 -30.54 18.47 -22.64
C TYR A 492 -30.06 19.03 -23.99
N ILE A 493 -29.95 18.18 -25.02
CA ILE A 493 -29.49 18.65 -26.34
C ILE A 493 -30.50 19.61 -26.98
N LYS A 494 -31.81 19.41 -26.73
CA LYS A 494 -32.88 20.31 -27.20
C LYS A 494 -32.78 21.66 -26.50
N GLU A 495 -32.59 21.67 -25.19
CA GLU A 495 -32.41 22.88 -24.38
C GLU A 495 -31.18 23.68 -24.83
N LYS A 496 -30.03 23.01 -24.98
CA LYS A 496 -28.76 23.63 -25.36
C LYS A 496 -28.61 23.86 -26.87
N LYS A 497 -29.61 23.49 -27.68
CA LYS A 497 -29.59 23.57 -29.15
C LYS A 497 -28.37 22.87 -29.77
N ILE A 498 -27.98 21.72 -29.19
CA ILE A 498 -26.87 20.90 -29.67
C ILE A 498 -27.39 20.01 -30.80
N SER A 499 -26.84 20.17 -32.01
CA SER A 499 -27.27 19.45 -33.20
C SER A 499 -26.71 18.03 -33.31
N ARG A 500 -25.52 17.80 -32.73
CA ARG A 500 -24.79 16.53 -32.75
C ARG A 500 -23.88 16.37 -31.53
N ILE A 501 -23.63 15.14 -31.13
CA ILE A 501 -22.61 14.73 -30.16
C ILE A 501 -21.58 13.91 -30.93
N ASP A 502 -20.31 14.33 -30.92
CA ASP A 502 -19.27 13.58 -31.62
C ASP A 502 -18.84 12.37 -30.79
N PHE A 503 -18.66 12.53 -29.48
CA PHE A 503 -18.26 11.44 -28.60
C PHE A 503 -19.08 11.47 -27.30
N LEU A 504 -19.81 10.39 -27.03
CA LEU A 504 -20.57 10.19 -25.81
C LEU A 504 -19.89 9.11 -24.97
N LYS A 505 -19.20 9.51 -23.89
CA LYS A 505 -18.73 8.58 -22.86
C LYS A 505 -19.78 8.48 -21.77
N ILE A 506 -20.10 7.24 -21.41
CA ILE A 506 -20.94 6.89 -20.27
C ILE A 506 -20.09 6.04 -19.33
N ASP A 507 -20.02 6.47 -18.08
CA ASP A 507 -19.28 5.81 -17.01
C ASP A 507 -20.06 5.98 -15.70
N THR A 508 -21.20 5.30 -15.63
CA THR A 508 -22.12 5.44 -14.50
C THR A 508 -22.18 4.17 -13.66
N GLU A 509 -21.09 3.38 -13.68
CA GLU A 509 -20.84 2.20 -12.85
C GLU A 509 -22.03 1.23 -12.82
N GLY A 510 -22.66 1.02 -13.99
CA GLY A 510 -23.77 0.08 -14.19
C GLY A 510 -25.12 0.72 -14.52
N PHE A 511 -25.27 2.05 -14.44
CA PHE A 511 -26.50 2.76 -14.82
C PHE A 511 -26.55 3.15 -16.31
N ASP A 512 -25.55 2.72 -17.08
CA ASP A 512 -25.26 3.16 -18.44
C ASP A 512 -26.43 2.94 -19.42
N TYR A 513 -27.16 1.83 -19.26
CA TYR A 513 -28.32 1.51 -20.09
C TYR A 513 -29.44 2.56 -19.95
N LYS A 514 -29.71 3.01 -18.74
CA LYS A 514 -30.74 4.02 -18.46
C LYS A 514 -30.35 5.40 -18.99
N VAL A 515 -29.06 5.75 -18.91
CA VAL A 515 -28.52 6.95 -19.56
C VAL A 515 -28.78 6.91 -21.07
N MET A 516 -28.49 5.77 -21.73
CA MET A 516 -28.74 5.63 -23.17
C MET A 516 -30.21 5.74 -23.55
N MET A 517 -31.11 5.16 -22.76
CA MET A 517 -32.55 5.27 -22.99
C MET A 517 -33.03 6.73 -22.99
N GLY A 518 -32.39 7.61 -22.20
CA GLY A 518 -32.65 9.05 -22.20
C GLY A 518 -32.19 9.80 -23.45
N GLY A 519 -31.40 9.15 -24.31
CA GLY A 519 -30.91 9.69 -25.58
C GLY A 519 -31.41 8.92 -26.81
N ILE A 520 -32.46 8.09 -26.66
CA ILE A 520 -32.87 7.16 -27.70
C ILE A 520 -33.26 7.86 -29.01
N ASN A 521 -33.91 9.04 -28.94
CA ASN A 521 -34.25 9.77 -30.16
C ASN A 521 -32.98 10.29 -30.84
N SER A 522 -31.99 10.76 -30.08
CA SER A 522 -30.70 11.19 -30.63
C SER A 522 -29.93 10.04 -31.27
N ILE A 523 -29.95 8.86 -30.66
CA ILE A 523 -29.36 7.63 -31.20
C ILE A 523 -30.03 7.25 -32.53
N GLN A 524 -31.37 7.20 -32.56
CA GLN A 524 -32.15 6.82 -33.74
C GLN A 524 -32.03 7.82 -34.90
N ASN A 525 -31.88 9.12 -34.59
CA ASN A 525 -31.73 10.21 -35.55
C ASN A 525 -30.26 10.49 -35.94
N ASP A 526 -29.33 9.56 -35.66
CA ASP A 526 -27.91 9.65 -36.03
C ASP A 526 -27.21 10.93 -35.51
N LYS A 527 -27.66 11.44 -34.36
CA LYS A 527 -27.06 12.63 -33.75
C LYS A 527 -25.80 12.33 -32.94
N ILE A 528 -25.45 11.06 -32.75
CA ILE A 528 -24.28 10.64 -31.97
C ILE A 528 -23.33 9.84 -32.88
N SER A 529 -22.05 10.24 -32.92
CA SER A 529 -21.06 9.60 -33.82
C SER A 529 -20.38 8.40 -33.17
N TYR A 530 -19.88 8.58 -31.94
CA TYR A 530 -19.21 7.54 -31.15
C TYR A 530 -19.84 7.43 -29.77
N ILE A 531 -20.04 6.21 -29.28
CA ILE A 531 -20.57 5.93 -27.94
C ILE A 531 -19.63 4.97 -27.21
N GLN A 532 -19.23 5.29 -26.00
CA GLN A 532 -18.45 4.40 -25.13
C GLN A 532 -19.18 4.19 -23.80
N PHE A 533 -19.28 2.95 -23.33
CA PHE A 533 -20.03 2.59 -22.11
C PHE A 533 -19.55 1.29 -21.48
N GLU A 534 -19.93 1.02 -20.23
CA GLU A 534 -19.64 -0.23 -19.53
C GLU A 534 -20.87 -1.14 -19.45
N TYR A 535 -20.68 -2.44 -19.70
CA TYR A 535 -21.82 -3.37 -19.78
C TYR A 535 -22.27 -3.99 -18.44
N TRP A 536 -21.42 -4.04 -17.41
CA TRP A 536 -21.56 -4.67 -16.06
C TRP A 536 -22.51 -5.88 -15.88
N THR A 537 -23.80 -5.75 -16.18
CA THR A 537 -24.85 -6.77 -16.07
C THR A 537 -25.21 -7.41 -17.42
N GLY A 538 -24.26 -7.50 -18.36
CA GLY A 538 -24.43 -8.07 -19.70
C GLY A 538 -24.63 -7.03 -20.81
N VAL A 539 -24.26 -7.44 -22.02
CA VAL A 539 -24.15 -6.59 -23.21
C VAL A 539 -25.31 -6.74 -24.19
N LYS A 540 -26.06 -7.85 -24.17
CA LYS A 540 -27.14 -8.11 -25.16
C LYS A 540 -28.17 -6.98 -25.23
N LYS A 541 -28.63 -6.47 -24.09
CA LYS A 541 -29.58 -5.34 -24.02
C LYS A 541 -29.08 -4.09 -24.76
N PHE A 542 -27.77 -3.83 -24.74
CA PHE A 542 -27.17 -2.70 -25.44
C PHE A 542 -27.00 -2.99 -26.93
N VAL A 543 -26.70 -4.24 -27.29
CA VAL A 543 -26.66 -4.69 -28.68
C VAL A 543 -28.03 -4.51 -29.31
N ASP A 544 -29.10 -5.00 -28.67
CA ASP A 544 -30.49 -4.85 -29.14
C ASP A 544 -30.89 -3.39 -29.35
N LEU A 545 -30.35 -2.48 -28.53
CA LEU A 545 -30.65 -1.05 -28.60
C LEU A 545 -29.88 -0.34 -29.73
N LEU A 546 -28.65 -0.76 -30.01
CA LEU A 546 -27.71 0.01 -30.83
C LEU A 546 -27.34 -0.65 -32.16
N GLU A 547 -27.52 -1.96 -32.33
CA GLU A 547 -26.97 -2.72 -33.45
C GLU A 547 -27.47 -2.25 -34.81
N ASP A 548 -28.67 -1.69 -34.90
CA ASP A 548 -29.23 -1.13 -36.13
C ASP A 548 -28.40 0.05 -36.65
N LYS A 549 -27.92 0.90 -35.73
CA LYS A 549 -27.26 2.17 -36.05
C LYS A 549 -25.75 2.16 -35.82
N TYR A 550 -25.24 1.25 -35.00
CA TYR A 550 -23.84 1.25 -34.57
C TYR A 550 -23.15 -0.08 -34.83
N TYR A 551 -21.90 0.04 -35.24
CA TYR A 551 -20.92 -1.01 -35.12
C TYR A 551 -20.38 -1.05 -33.68
N LEU A 552 -20.78 -2.05 -32.89
CA LEU A 552 -20.28 -2.28 -31.53
C LEU A 552 -19.04 -3.18 -31.45
N TYR A 553 -18.10 -2.79 -30.58
CA TYR A 553 -16.84 -3.49 -30.31
C TYR A 553 -16.58 -3.55 -28.81
N LEU A 554 -16.15 -4.69 -28.30
CA LEU A 554 -15.55 -4.82 -26.98
C LEU A 554 -14.16 -4.16 -27.02
N ILE A 555 -13.90 -3.20 -26.13
CA ILE A 555 -12.56 -2.68 -25.89
C ILE A 555 -11.78 -3.72 -25.11
N MET A 556 -10.71 -4.23 -25.71
CA MET A 556 -9.88 -5.23 -25.08
C MET A 556 -8.83 -4.59 -24.19
N GLU A 557 -9.05 -4.64 -22.89
CA GLU A 557 -8.05 -4.24 -21.90
C GLU A 557 -7.13 -5.41 -21.53
N PRO A 558 -5.89 -5.17 -21.10
CA PRO A 558 -4.97 -6.25 -20.78
C PRO A 558 -5.43 -7.16 -19.64
N VAL A 559 -6.19 -6.63 -18.69
CA VAL A 559 -6.78 -7.40 -17.59
C VAL A 559 -7.85 -8.35 -18.13
N LEU A 560 -8.70 -7.87 -19.04
CA LEU A 560 -9.73 -8.67 -19.70
C LEU A 560 -9.10 -9.72 -20.62
N LEU A 561 -8.10 -9.32 -21.42
CA LEU A 561 -7.33 -10.23 -22.29
C LEU A 561 -6.70 -11.37 -21.47
N LYS A 562 -6.08 -11.03 -20.35
CA LYS A 562 -5.51 -12.02 -19.43
C LYS A 562 -6.58 -12.96 -18.89
N ALA A 563 -7.70 -12.42 -18.42
CA ALA A 563 -8.80 -13.24 -17.90
C ALA A 563 -9.35 -14.21 -18.98
N LEU A 564 -9.52 -13.73 -20.21
CA LEU A 564 -9.99 -14.53 -21.34
C LEU A 564 -9.03 -15.68 -21.66
N LEU A 565 -7.72 -15.40 -21.79
CA LEU A 565 -6.74 -16.41 -22.17
C LEU A 565 -6.39 -17.39 -21.04
N GLU A 566 -6.34 -16.94 -19.79
CA GLU A 566 -5.89 -17.78 -18.67
C GLU A 566 -7.05 -18.46 -17.93
N LYS A 567 -8.19 -17.78 -17.76
CA LYS A 567 -9.30 -18.27 -16.91
C LYS A 567 -10.45 -18.88 -17.71
N PHE A 568 -10.76 -18.33 -18.89
CA PHE A 568 -11.96 -18.73 -19.64
C PHE A 568 -11.67 -19.53 -20.91
N TYR A 569 -10.43 -19.55 -21.40
CA TYR A 569 -10.07 -20.19 -22.67
C TYR A 569 -10.50 -21.67 -22.75
N SER A 570 -10.35 -22.43 -21.66
CA SER A 570 -10.78 -23.84 -21.59
C SER A 570 -12.31 -24.00 -21.66
N ALA A 571 -13.06 -23.02 -21.17
CA ALA A 571 -14.51 -23.01 -21.15
C ALA A 571 -15.15 -22.37 -22.41
N MET A 572 -14.34 -21.86 -23.35
CA MET A 572 -14.81 -21.27 -24.61
C MET A 572 -15.19 -22.33 -25.64
N SER A 573 -16.16 -22.01 -26.51
CA SER A 573 -16.45 -22.79 -27.71
C SER A 573 -15.29 -22.76 -28.70
N GLU A 574 -15.23 -23.71 -29.64
CA GLU A 574 -14.19 -23.72 -30.69
C GLU A 574 -14.26 -22.49 -31.60
N SER A 575 -15.44 -21.91 -31.80
CA SER A 575 -15.62 -20.63 -32.49
C SER A 575 -15.02 -19.48 -31.69
N GLN A 576 -15.31 -19.40 -30.39
CA GLN A 576 -14.76 -18.36 -29.50
C GLN A 576 -13.23 -18.41 -29.41
N LYS A 577 -12.62 -19.60 -29.41
CA LYS A 577 -11.15 -19.76 -29.36
C LYS A 577 -10.42 -19.29 -30.62
N ARG A 578 -11.10 -19.27 -31.78
CA ARG A 578 -10.52 -18.80 -33.04
C ARG A 578 -10.41 -17.28 -33.14
N ILE A 579 -11.06 -16.55 -32.24
CA ILE A 579 -11.06 -15.09 -32.22
C ILE A 579 -9.69 -14.60 -31.74
N ASN A 580 -9.10 -13.65 -32.48
CA ASN A 580 -7.87 -13.02 -32.06
C ASN A 580 -8.12 -11.92 -31.02
N TYR A 581 -8.11 -12.29 -29.74
CA TYR A 581 -8.30 -11.36 -28.62
C TYR A 581 -7.15 -10.37 -28.43
N SER A 582 -6.02 -10.46 -29.16
CA SER A 582 -4.93 -9.49 -29.01
C SER A 582 -5.24 -8.11 -29.63
N LYS A 583 -6.39 -7.93 -30.27
CA LYS A 583 -6.79 -6.65 -30.87
C LYS A 583 -7.52 -5.76 -29.86
N SER A 584 -7.25 -4.46 -29.91
CA SER A 584 -7.86 -3.45 -29.03
C SER A 584 -9.38 -3.34 -29.15
N LEU A 585 -9.93 -3.66 -30.32
CA LEU A 585 -11.37 -3.68 -30.58
C LEU A 585 -11.76 -5.05 -31.15
N ILE A 586 -12.62 -5.76 -30.42
CA ILE A 586 -13.19 -7.05 -30.85
C ILE A 586 -14.66 -6.84 -31.20
N ARG A 587 -15.06 -7.20 -32.42
CA ARG A 587 -16.45 -7.05 -32.87
C ARG A 587 -17.40 -7.81 -31.93
N LEU A 588 -18.49 -7.17 -31.49
CA LEU A 588 -19.57 -7.89 -30.80
C LEU A 588 -20.40 -8.66 -31.82
N ASP A 589 -20.09 -9.93 -31.99
CA ASP A 589 -20.93 -10.90 -32.69
C ASP A 589 -21.64 -11.83 -31.68
N ASN A 590 -22.46 -12.75 -32.18
CA ASN A 590 -23.21 -13.69 -31.33
C ASN A 590 -22.32 -14.51 -30.40
N GLU A 591 -21.08 -14.82 -30.80
CA GLU A 591 -20.16 -15.64 -29.99
C GLU A 591 -19.56 -14.83 -28.84
N ILE A 592 -19.17 -13.57 -29.10
CA ILE A 592 -18.68 -12.64 -28.08
C ILE A 592 -19.80 -12.23 -27.13
N ILE A 593 -21.02 -12.00 -27.64
CA ILE A 593 -22.18 -11.68 -26.80
C ILE A 593 -22.47 -12.81 -25.82
N LYS A 594 -22.54 -14.06 -26.30
CA LYS A 594 -22.71 -15.23 -25.41
C LYS A 594 -21.56 -15.36 -24.41
N LEU A 595 -20.33 -15.15 -24.85
CA LEU A 595 -19.17 -15.18 -23.96
C LEU A 595 -19.32 -14.16 -22.82
N ILE A 596 -19.67 -12.92 -23.15
CA ILE A 596 -19.87 -11.87 -22.16
C ILE A 596 -21.03 -12.21 -21.23
N ASP A 597 -22.22 -12.50 -21.75
CA ASP A 597 -23.44 -12.59 -20.96
C ASP A 597 -23.55 -13.90 -20.16
N GLU A 598 -23.05 -15.02 -20.71
CA GLU A 598 -23.14 -16.33 -20.06
C GLU A 598 -21.94 -16.61 -19.15
N LYS A 599 -20.77 -16.00 -19.40
CA LYS A 599 -19.52 -16.35 -18.68
C LYS A 599 -18.89 -15.18 -17.94
N LEU A 600 -18.84 -13.97 -18.50
CA LEU A 600 -18.10 -12.84 -17.89
C LEU A 600 -18.97 -12.00 -16.94
N ALA A 601 -20.15 -11.57 -17.39
CA ALA A 601 -21.05 -10.74 -16.61
C ALA A 601 -21.53 -11.42 -15.30
N PRO A 602 -21.91 -12.71 -15.27
CA PRO A 602 -22.46 -13.35 -14.06
C PRO A 602 -21.50 -13.36 -12.86
N ILE A 603 -20.20 -13.30 -13.11
CA ILE A 603 -19.14 -13.28 -12.09
C ILE A 603 -18.61 -11.87 -11.79
N GLY A 604 -19.27 -10.83 -12.31
CA GLY A 604 -18.90 -9.43 -12.09
C GLY A 604 -17.65 -8.98 -12.87
N LEU A 605 -17.33 -9.61 -14.01
CA LEU A 605 -16.26 -9.14 -14.89
C LEU A 605 -16.83 -8.17 -15.95
N GLY A 606 -16.90 -6.89 -15.59
CA GLY A 606 -17.26 -5.80 -16.49
C GLY A 606 -16.17 -5.48 -17.53
N GLY A 607 -16.56 -4.73 -18.57
CA GLY A 607 -15.66 -4.26 -19.62
C GLY A 607 -16.30 -3.13 -20.43
N ASN A 608 -15.47 -2.38 -21.13
CA ASN A 608 -15.88 -1.24 -21.95
C ASN A 608 -16.29 -1.67 -23.37
N VAL A 609 -17.35 -1.07 -23.90
CA VAL A 609 -17.84 -1.25 -25.27
C VAL A 609 -17.74 0.08 -26.02
N PHE A 610 -17.32 0.01 -27.27
CA PHE A 610 -17.21 1.12 -28.19
C PHE A 610 -18.16 0.94 -29.38
N GLY A 611 -19.08 1.87 -29.56
CA GLY A 611 -20.02 1.96 -30.68
C GLY A 611 -19.61 3.04 -31.67
N ILE A 612 -19.57 2.66 -32.95
CA ILE A 612 -19.26 3.55 -34.07
C ILE A 612 -20.50 3.64 -34.96
N ASN A 613 -21.04 4.84 -35.20
CA ASN A 613 -22.20 5.00 -36.07
C ASN A 613 -21.90 4.45 -37.48
N LYS A 614 -22.79 3.62 -38.04
CA LYS A 614 -22.61 2.94 -39.34
C LYS A 614 -22.46 3.91 -40.52
N LYS A 615 -22.82 5.19 -40.37
CA LYS A 615 -22.56 6.24 -41.37
C LYS A 615 -21.08 6.63 -41.48
N ILE A 616 -20.23 6.20 -40.55
CA ILE A 616 -18.79 6.46 -40.56
C ILE A 616 -18.09 5.40 -41.43
N GLN A 617 -17.17 5.81 -42.30
CA GLN A 617 -16.50 4.92 -43.26
C GLN A 617 -15.66 3.83 -42.57
N ASN A 618 -15.76 2.58 -43.06
CA ASN A 618 -15.02 1.43 -42.51
C ASN A 618 -13.49 1.58 -42.49
N SER A 619 -12.92 2.36 -43.41
CA SER A 619 -11.47 2.65 -43.45
C SER A 619 -10.96 3.37 -42.20
N GLU A 620 -11.83 4.08 -41.50
CA GLU A 620 -11.53 4.78 -40.25
C GLU A 620 -11.52 3.84 -39.05
N ILE A 621 -12.31 2.76 -39.07
CA ILE A 621 -12.37 1.77 -37.99
C ILE A 621 -11.05 1.03 -37.85
N ASN A 622 -10.42 0.65 -38.97
CA ASN A 622 -9.13 -0.07 -38.96
C ASN A 622 -8.00 0.74 -38.30
N LYS A 623 -8.08 2.08 -38.33
CA LYS A 623 -7.10 2.95 -37.67
C LYS A 623 -7.20 2.88 -36.15
N LEU A 624 -8.32 2.44 -35.59
CA LEU A 624 -8.54 2.30 -34.14
C LEU A 624 -8.06 0.96 -33.59
N ILE A 625 -7.77 -0.01 -34.47
CA ILE A 625 -7.36 -1.36 -34.08
C ILE A 625 -5.83 -1.40 -33.92
N PHE A 626 -5.37 -1.79 -32.73
CA PHE A 626 -3.95 -2.00 -32.40
C PHE A 626 -3.77 -3.24 -31.54
N GLU A 627 -2.51 -3.68 -31.37
CA GLU A 627 -2.18 -4.87 -30.58
C GLU A 627 -2.12 -4.56 -29.08
N VAL A 628 -2.87 -5.33 -28.29
CA VAL A 628 -2.90 -5.33 -26.83
C VAL A 628 -1.99 -6.46 -26.36
N ASN A 629 -0.88 -6.11 -25.70
CA ASN A 629 0.12 -7.08 -25.27
C ASN A 629 0.07 -7.30 -23.76
N ILE A 630 -0.20 -8.55 -23.34
CA ILE A 630 -0.17 -8.99 -21.94
C ILE A 630 1.19 -8.66 -21.29
N LEU A 631 2.30 -8.75 -22.02
CA LEU A 631 3.64 -8.39 -21.51
C LEU A 631 3.80 -6.88 -21.29
N ASN A 632 3.23 -6.02 -22.13
CA ASN A 632 3.32 -4.56 -21.91
C ASN A 632 2.51 -4.13 -20.67
N ALA A 633 1.37 -4.79 -20.41
CA ALA A 633 0.58 -4.56 -19.19
C ALA A 633 1.14 -5.27 -17.95
N ALA A 634 1.69 -6.49 -18.09
CA ALA A 634 2.39 -7.19 -17.02
C ALA A 634 3.72 -6.52 -16.66
N MET A 635 4.36 -5.80 -17.58
CA MET A 635 5.52 -4.94 -17.31
C MET A 635 5.14 -3.62 -16.66
N GLN A 636 3.89 -3.15 -16.82
CA GLN A 636 3.42 -1.87 -16.29
C GLN A 636 2.53 -2.00 -15.04
N GLN A 637 2.02 -3.19 -14.72
CA GLN A 637 1.24 -3.49 -13.51
C GLN A 637 1.99 -4.36 -12.46
N ASN A 638 3.26 -4.72 -12.66
CA ASN A 638 4.00 -5.54 -11.70
C ASN A 638 4.75 -4.76 -10.61
N HIS A 639 4.20 -4.85 -9.40
CA HIS A 639 4.90 -4.70 -8.13
C HIS A 639 5.40 -6.07 -7.63
N SER A 640 6.27 -6.76 -8.38
CA SER A 640 6.89 -8.02 -7.93
C SER A 640 8.17 -8.34 -8.70
N LEU A 641 9.28 -7.67 -8.35
CA LEU A 641 10.57 -7.77 -9.04
C LEU A 641 11.49 -8.92 -8.54
N LYS A 642 10.99 -9.83 -7.67
CA LYS A 642 11.82 -10.88 -7.04
C LYS A 642 11.90 -12.18 -7.84
N ASN A 643 10.82 -12.63 -8.49
CA ASN A 643 10.82 -13.85 -9.29
C ASN A 643 11.34 -13.65 -10.73
N TYR A 644 11.14 -12.45 -11.30
CA TYR A 644 11.68 -12.10 -12.62
C TYR A 644 13.22 -12.12 -12.66
N LYS A 645 13.93 -11.76 -11.57
CA LYS A 645 15.40 -11.84 -11.50
C LYS A 645 15.93 -13.27 -11.41
N LYS A 646 15.21 -14.19 -10.75
CA LYS A 646 15.55 -15.61 -10.68
C LYS A 646 15.32 -16.30 -12.02
N ILE A 647 14.21 -16.00 -12.70
CA ILE A 647 13.88 -16.51 -14.03
C ILE A 647 14.84 -15.93 -15.09
N LYS A 648 15.14 -14.62 -15.05
CA LYS A 648 16.12 -13.99 -15.95
C LYS A 648 17.55 -14.50 -15.70
N LYS A 649 17.91 -14.85 -14.47
CA LYS A 649 19.22 -15.47 -14.14
C LYS A 649 19.28 -16.94 -14.60
N LEU A 650 18.18 -17.69 -14.49
CA LEU A 650 18.09 -19.07 -14.97
C LEU A 650 18.11 -19.13 -16.51
N ILE A 651 17.31 -18.30 -17.18
CA ILE A 651 17.31 -18.15 -18.65
C ILE A 651 18.67 -17.65 -19.14
N LYS A 652 19.28 -16.65 -18.48
CA LYS A 652 20.61 -16.15 -18.82
C LYS A 652 21.69 -17.21 -18.64
N ASN A 653 21.63 -18.03 -17.58
CA ASN A 653 22.61 -19.10 -17.35
C ASN A 653 22.43 -20.27 -18.33
N THR A 654 21.19 -20.66 -18.66
CA THR A 654 20.91 -21.69 -19.67
C THR A 654 21.28 -21.20 -21.08
N PHE A 655 21.03 -19.94 -21.41
CA PHE A 655 21.40 -19.30 -22.68
C PHE A 655 22.92 -19.11 -22.80
N LEU A 656 23.63 -18.73 -21.72
CA LEU A 656 25.10 -18.64 -21.69
C LEU A 656 25.79 -20.00 -21.85
N THR A 657 25.14 -21.10 -21.43
CA THR A 657 25.64 -22.47 -21.62
C THR A 657 25.47 -22.94 -23.07
N ILE A 658 24.50 -22.37 -23.80
CA ILE A 658 24.24 -22.66 -25.23
C ILE A 658 25.14 -21.81 -26.15
N VAL A 659 25.54 -20.60 -25.71
CA VAL A 659 26.28 -19.61 -26.50
C VAL A 659 27.81 -19.76 -26.38
N SER A 660 28.32 -20.81 -25.74
CA SER A 660 29.76 -21.06 -25.62
C SER A 660 30.41 -21.68 -26.86
N LEU A 661 29.80 -21.56 -28.04
CA LEU A 661 30.42 -21.90 -29.32
C LEU A 661 30.71 -20.58 -30.07
N SER A 662 32.00 -20.38 -30.30
CA SER A 662 32.69 -19.14 -30.60
C SER A 662 32.16 -18.40 -31.84
N HIS A 663 32.11 -17.05 -31.76
CA HIS A 663 32.08 -16.02 -32.83
C HIS A 663 30.89 -15.02 -32.88
N ILE A 664 29.89 -15.08 -32.00
CA ILE A 664 28.77 -14.10 -31.99
C ILE A 664 28.99 -12.81 -31.14
N PRO A 665 29.84 -12.75 -30.09
CA PRO A 665 30.00 -11.53 -29.27
C PRO A 665 30.51 -10.29 -30.01
N ALA A 666 31.33 -10.46 -31.05
CA ALA A 666 31.88 -9.36 -31.84
C ALA A 666 30.81 -8.66 -32.69
N ILE A 667 29.85 -9.41 -33.22
CA ILE A 667 28.76 -8.90 -34.07
C ILE A 667 27.74 -8.12 -33.22
N ILE A 668 27.43 -8.61 -32.01
CA ILE A 668 26.50 -7.95 -31.09
C ILE A 668 27.07 -6.64 -30.55
N LYS A 669 28.39 -6.56 -30.29
CA LYS A 669 29.06 -5.33 -29.87
C LYS A 669 28.93 -4.22 -30.93
N ASN A 670 29.19 -4.55 -32.20
CA ASN A 670 29.08 -3.60 -33.31
C ASN A 670 27.64 -3.12 -33.53
N ILE A 671 26.63 -3.99 -33.39
CA ILE A 671 25.21 -3.62 -33.54
C ILE A 671 24.71 -2.74 -32.39
N LEU A 672 25.18 -2.98 -31.16
CA LEU A 672 24.81 -2.18 -29.98
C LEU A 672 25.51 -0.81 -29.99
N GLU A 673 26.76 -0.72 -30.44
CA GLU A 673 27.46 0.56 -30.65
C GLU A 673 26.82 1.39 -31.78
N TYR A 674 26.32 0.74 -32.84
CA TYR A 674 25.60 1.42 -33.93
C TYR A 674 24.20 1.90 -33.50
N LYS A 675 23.47 1.12 -32.69
CA LYS A 675 22.16 1.53 -32.13
C LYS A 675 22.26 2.63 -31.07
N ALA A 676 23.34 2.65 -30.28
CA ALA A 676 23.56 3.69 -29.26
C ALA A 676 23.85 5.07 -29.87
N LYS A 677 24.38 5.12 -31.10
CA LYS A 677 24.67 6.37 -31.84
C LYS A 677 23.45 7.01 -32.52
N LEU A 678 22.30 6.33 -32.58
CA LEU A 678 21.13 6.80 -33.35
C LEU A 678 20.11 7.65 -32.55
N ASN A 679 20.27 7.84 -31.23
CA ASN A 679 19.26 8.54 -30.40
C ASN A 679 19.86 9.42 -29.28
N TRP A 680 20.72 10.39 -29.61
CA TRP A 680 21.16 11.39 -28.63
C TRP A 680 21.25 12.79 -29.24
N LEU A 681 20.88 13.79 -28.43
CA LEU A 681 21.19 15.19 -28.69
C LEU A 681 22.71 15.33 -28.92
N SER A 682 23.12 16.10 -29.92
CA SER A 682 24.52 16.40 -30.21
C SER A 682 25.21 17.09 -29.02
N LYS A 683 26.56 17.11 -29.02
CA LYS A 683 27.31 17.87 -28.01
C LYS A 683 26.90 19.35 -27.99
N GLU A 684 26.56 19.93 -29.14
CA GLU A 684 26.04 21.31 -29.23
C GLU A 684 24.63 21.44 -28.62
N GLU A 685 23.76 20.45 -28.82
CA GLU A 685 22.41 20.45 -28.25
C GLU A 685 22.41 20.27 -26.72
N ILE A 686 23.29 19.41 -26.19
CA ILE A 686 23.51 19.29 -24.74
C ILE A 686 24.09 20.59 -24.18
N ALA A 687 25.05 21.22 -24.85
CA ALA A 687 25.59 22.51 -24.44
C ALA A 687 24.53 23.62 -24.49
N SER A 688 23.66 23.62 -25.50
CA SER A 688 22.53 24.55 -25.63
C SER A 688 21.47 24.34 -24.54
N TYR A 689 21.18 23.08 -24.19
CA TYR A 689 20.28 22.74 -23.09
C TYR A 689 20.86 23.16 -21.73
N ARG A 690 22.14 22.89 -21.48
CA ARG A 690 22.86 23.34 -20.26
C ARG A 690 22.98 24.87 -20.13
N LYS A 691 22.83 25.64 -21.20
CA LYS A 691 22.72 27.12 -21.11
C LYS A 691 21.38 27.58 -20.51
N LYS A 692 20.34 26.73 -20.50
CA LYS A 692 18.97 27.10 -20.07
C LYS A 692 18.61 26.59 -18.67
N ILE A 693 19.33 25.59 -18.14
CA ILE A 693 19.10 25.00 -16.81
C ILE A 693 20.36 25.06 -15.95
N LYS A 694 20.19 25.20 -14.63
CA LYS A 694 21.29 25.17 -13.66
C LYS A 694 21.22 23.94 -12.77
N ILE A 695 22.37 23.43 -12.34
CA ILE A 695 22.49 22.29 -11.43
C ILE A 695 23.02 22.76 -10.07
N TYR A 696 22.25 22.49 -9.03
CA TYR A 696 22.54 22.85 -7.64
C TYR A 696 22.78 21.60 -6.81
N ASP A 697 23.88 21.59 -6.05
CA ASP A 697 24.18 20.58 -5.04
C ASP A 697 23.97 21.18 -3.64
N ILE A 698 23.01 20.64 -2.90
CA ILE A 698 22.40 21.27 -1.72
C ILE A 698 22.52 20.32 -0.53
N PHE A 699 23.14 20.78 0.56
CA PHE A 699 23.36 19.93 1.72
C PHE A 699 23.46 20.69 3.04
N THR A 700 23.14 20.00 4.13
CA THR A 700 23.40 20.48 5.49
C THR A 700 24.86 20.23 5.88
N PHE A 701 25.47 21.16 6.59
CA PHE A 701 26.88 21.12 6.96
C PHE A 701 27.11 21.12 8.48
N PHE A 702 28.00 20.23 8.93
CA PHE A 702 28.42 20.13 10.32
C PHE A 702 29.89 20.51 10.51
N ASN A 703 30.84 19.58 10.44
CA ASN A 703 32.25 19.85 10.78
C ASN A 703 33.29 19.12 9.90
N GLU A 704 32.85 18.30 8.94
CA GLU A 704 33.73 17.44 8.15
C GLU A 704 34.38 18.18 6.97
N LEU A 705 35.30 19.10 7.24
CA LEU A 705 35.96 19.97 6.25
C LEU A 705 36.68 19.20 5.13
N ASP A 706 37.32 18.06 5.46
CA ASP A 706 38.01 17.23 4.46
C ASP A 706 37.02 16.57 3.48
N LEU A 707 35.84 16.19 3.97
CA LEU A 707 34.78 15.61 3.17
C LEU A 707 34.10 16.65 2.27
N LEU A 708 33.97 17.90 2.76
CA LEU A 708 33.54 19.03 1.95
C LEU A 708 34.50 19.29 0.79
N GLU A 709 35.80 19.26 1.05
CA GLU A 709 36.82 19.40 0.00
C GLU A 709 36.75 18.25 -1.02
N ILE A 710 36.55 17.02 -0.58
CA ILE A 710 36.36 15.85 -1.46
C ILE A 710 35.13 16.04 -2.35
N ARG A 711 33.99 16.41 -1.75
CA ARG A 711 32.74 16.66 -2.48
C ARG A 711 32.91 17.73 -3.55
N PHE A 712 33.57 18.85 -3.23
CA PHE A 712 33.83 19.91 -4.20
C PHE A 712 34.74 19.46 -5.34
N ASN A 713 35.81 18.73 -5.07
CA ASN A 713 36.67 18.26 -6.16
C ASN A 713 35.99 17.23 -7.06
N ILE A 714 35.07 16.41 -6.53
CA ILE A 714 34.31 15.45 -7.34
C ILE A 714 33.25 16.16 -8.20
N LEU A 715 32.53 17.14 -7.64
CA LEU A 715 31.30 17.66 -8.23
C LEU A 715 31.45 19.00 -8.96
N GLU A 716 32.52 19.77 -8.72
CA GLU A 716 32.71 21.12 -9.31
C GLU A 716 32.53 21.17 -10.84
N PRO A 717 33.01 20.19 -11.64
CA PRO A 717 32.81 20.22 -13.09
C PRO A 717 31.35 20.03 -13.53
N TYR A 718 30.51 19.50 -12.65
CA TYR A 718 29.16 19.05 -12.96
C TYR A 718 28.08 19.99 -12.43
N VAL A 719 28.40 20.81 -11.42
CA VAL A 719 27.45 21.73 -10.78
C VAL A 719 27.73 23.18 -11.13
N ASP A 720 26.65 23.97 -11.18
CA ASP A 720 26.74 25.42 -11.28
C ASP A 720 26.96 26.04 -9.90
N TYR A 721 26.25 25.55 -8.87
CA TYR A 721 26.35 26.07 -7.51
C TYR A 721 26.29 24.98 -6.44
N PHE A 722 26.99 25.22 -5.35
CA PHE A 722 26.90 24.49 -4.08
C PHE A 722 26.12 25.33 -3.07
N ILE A 723 25.08 24.77 -2.46
CA ILE A 723 24.31 25.43 -1.40
C ILE A 723 24.64 24.75 -0.06
N ILE A 724 25.36 25.48 0.78
CA ILE A 724 25.76 25.04 2.11
C ILE A 724 24.78 25.61 3.13
N VAL A 725 24.05 24.74 3.82
CA VAL A 725 23.14 25.14 4.89
C VAL A 725 23.76 24.79 6.24
N GLU A 726 24.05 25.81 7.04
CA GLU A 726 24.72 25.66 8.33
C GLU A 726 23.91 26.31 9.46
N ALA A 727 23.76 25.62 10.60
CA ALA A 727 23.00 26.13 11.74
C ALA A 727 23.91 26.58 12.90
N THR A 728 23.45 27.53 13.72
CA THR A 728 24.11 27.96 14.97
C THR A 728 23.89 26.99 16.13
N GLU A 729 23.08 25.94 15.95
CA GLU A 729 22.90 24.86 16.92
C GLU A 729 22.95 23.48 16.26
N THR A 730 23.37 22.47 17.02
CA THR A 730 23.29 21.06 16.63
C THR A 730 21.83 20.59 16.56
N PHE A 731 21.58 19.45 15.90
CA PHE A 731 20.24 18.82 15.94
C PHE A 731 19.76 18.51 17.36
N SER A 732 20.67 18.37 18.32
CA SER A 732 20.34 18.15 19.73
C SER A 732 20.00 19.45 20.50
N GLY A 733 20.04 20.62 19.85
CA GLY A 733 19.70 21.92 20.47
C GLY A 733 20.85 22.61 21.22
N TYR A 734 22.09 22.16 21.04
CA TYR A 734 23.27 22.81 21.64
C TYR A 734 23.91 23.83 20.70
N PRO A 735 24.42 24.97 21.22
CA PRO A 735 25.17 25.94 20.43
C PRO A 735 26.32 25.30 19.65
N LYS A 736 26.47 25.71 18.39
CA LYS A 736 27.46 25.23 17.44
C LYS A 736 28.11 26.43 16.75
N ILE A 737 29.43 26.45 16.70
CA ILE A 737 30.16 27.38 15.83
C ILE A 737 29.85 27.09 14.35
N LEU A 738 29.96 28.13 13.51
CA LEU A 738 29.83 28.00 12.07
C LEU A 738 31.19 27.56 11.49
N TYR A 739 31.38 26.25 11.36
CA TYR A 739 32.62 25.63 10.89
C TYR A 739 32.96 26.03 9.45
N TYR A 740 31.97 26.18 8.56
CA TYR A 740 32.26 26.62 7.18
C TYR A 740 32.68 28.09 7.19
N GLU A 741 31.92 28.95 7.89
CA GLU A 741 32.21 30.39 7.98
C GLU A 741 33.63 30.65 8.47
N GLN A 742 34.06 29.97 9.54
CA GLN A 742 35.41 30.10 10.10
C GLN A 742 36.52 29.60 9.15
N ASN A 743 36.19 28.72 8.21
CA ASN A 743 37.16 28.07 7.33
C ASN A 743 36.95 28.41 5.85
N LYS A 744 36.15 29.44 5.53
CA LYS A 744 35.79 29.77 4.14
C LYS A 744 37.02 30.00 3.25
N GLU A 745 38.10 30.55 3.80
CA GLU A 745 39.36 30.76 3.08
C GLU A 745 39.98 29.45 2.53
N ARG A 746 39.79 28.32 3.23
CA ARG A 746 40.21 26.99 2.74
C ARG A 746 39.52 26.64 1.42
N PHE A 747 38.31 27.15 1.19
CA PHE A 747 37.47 26.85 0.02
C PHE A 747 37.44 27.99 -1.01
N LYS A 748 38.37 28.95 -0.95
CA LYS A 748 38.43 30.11 -1.86
C LYS A 748 38.36 29.76 -3.35
N LYS A 749 38.90 28.59 -3.72
CA LYS A 749 38.84 28.04 -5.09
C LYS A 749 37.41 27.93 -5.63
N TRP A 750 36.41 27.72 -4.77
CA TRP A 750 35.02 27.49 -5.15
C TRP A 750 34.07 28.62 -4.74
N HIS A 751 34.57 29.73 -4.18
CA HIS A 751 33.73 30.82 -3.65
C HIS A 751 32.70 31.33 -4.65
N ASN A 752 33.08 31.46 -5.93
CA ASN A 752 32.18 31.89 -7.01
C ASN A 752 31.01 30.94 -7.29
N LYS A 753 31.08 29.70 -6.81
CA LYS A 753 30.03 28.69 -6.93
C LYS A 753 29.32 28.40 -5.60
N ILE A 754 29.75 28.96 -4.47
CA ILE A 754 29.17 28.65 -3.16
C ILE A 754 28.11 29.69 -2.75
N ILE A 755 26.95 29.19 -2.35
CA ILE A 755 25.90 29.93 -1.67
C ILE A 755 25.84 29.39 -0.24
N HIS A 756 26.20 30.19 0.75
CA HIS A 756 26.15 29.81 2.16
C HIS A 756 24.95 30.45 2.84
N TYR A 757 24.13 29.61 3.48
CA TYR A 757 22.94 30.02 4.20
C TYR A 757 23.04 29.59 5.66
N VAL A 758 22.91 30.57 6.57
CA VAL A 758 23.01 30.35 8.02
C VAL A 758 21.60 30.31 8.63
N ILE A 759 21.34 29.28 9.46
CA ILE A 759 20.15 29.17 10.30
C ILE A 759 20.52 29.61 11.71
N ASP A 760 20.03 30.77 12.13
CA ASP A 760 20.30 31.38 13.44
C ASP A 760 19.06 31.49 14.35
N ASP A 761 17.85 31.38 13.81
CA ASP A 761 16.58 31.34 14.55
C ASP A 761 16.03 29.90 14.65
N ILE A 762 16.48 29.16 15.67
CA ILE A 762 16.09 27.77 15.92
C ILE A 762 14.99 27.73 16.99
N PRO A 763 13.86 27.02 16.75
CA PRO A 763 12.78 26.92 17.73
C PRO A 763 13.20 26.12 18.95
N LYS A 764 12.77 26.55 20.13
CA LYS A 764 13.16 25.92 21.41
C LYS A 764 12.52 24.55 21.64
N ASN A 765 11.29 24.37 21.18
CA ASN A 765 10.50 23.15 21.31
C ASN A 765 9.28 23.19 20.37
N GLU A 766 8.47 22.13 20.40
CA GLU A 766 7.25 22.03 19.60
C GLU A 766 6.26 23.17 19.89
N ASP A 767 6.12 23.58 21.16
CA ASP A 767 5.22 24.66 21.56
C ASP A 767 5.65 26.02 21.03
N ASP A 768 6.96 26.32 21.02
CA ASP A 768 7.52 27.52 20.39
C ASP A 768 7.13 27.56 18.90
N LEU A 769 7.32 26.46 18.16
CA LEU A 769 6.97 26.39 16.75
C LEU A 769 5.46 26.53 16.49
N ARG A 770 4.63 25.86 17.27
CA ARG A 770 3.16 26.01 17.22
C ARG A 770 2.79 27.47 17.52
N SER A 771 3.40 28.08 18.53
CA SER A 771 3.13 29.47 18.89
C SER A 771 3.51 30.43 17.75
N ARG A 772 4.64 30.21 17.07
CA ARG A 772 5.04 30.99 15.88
C ARG A 772 3.98 30.90 14.79
N LEU A 773 3.45 29.70 14.53
CA LEU A 773 2.40 29.49 13.52
C LEU A 773 1.10 30.24 13.85
N TYR A 774 0.67 30.25 15.12
CA TYR A 774 -0.62 30.80 15.52
C TYR A 774 -0.58 32.28 15.91
N LYS A 775 0.53 32.76 16.49
CA LYS A 775 0.65 34.13 17.02
C LYS A 775 1.26 35.12 16.02
N ASN A 776 2.12 34.67 15.10
CA ASN A 776 2.76 35.57 14.15
C ASN A 776 1.97 35.68 12.83
N LYS A 777 1.12 36.71 12.74
CA LYS A 777 0.28 36.97 11.56
C LYS A 777 1.11 37.29 10.29
N ASN A 778 2.35 37.76 10.44
CA ASN A 778 3.21 38.25 9.35
C ASN A 778 4.16 37.20 8.75
N LEU A 779 4.06 35.93 9.17
CA LEU A 779 4.89 34.87 8.58
C LEU A 779 4.60 34.68 7.07
N SER A 780 5.67 34.62 6.28
CA SER A 780 5.61 34.29 4.85
C SER A 780 5.00 32.90 4.63
N TYR A 781 4.46 32.66 3.42
CA TYR A 781 3.89 31.36 3.07
C TYR A 781 4.91 30.22 3.23
N LEU A 782 6.16 30.45 2.80
CA LEU A 782 7.23 29.47 2.92
C LEU A 782 7.57 29.15 4.38
N ASN A 783 7.69 30.16 5.24
CA ASN A 783 7.95 29.94 6.67
C ASN A 783 6.80 29.19 7.34
N LYS A 784 5.55 29.51 7.01
CA LYS A 784 4.37 28.75 7.48
C LYS A 784 4.44 27.30 7.02
N GLN A 785 4.89 27.03 5.79
CA GLN A 785 5.01 25.68 5.27
C GLN A 785 6.14 24.90 5.93
N ILE A 786 7.32 25.51 6.13
CA ILE A 786 8.45 24.91 6.86
C ILE A 786 8.02 24.52 8.28
N ILE A 787 7.32 25.41 8.98
CA ILE A 787 6.76 25.14 10.31
C ILE A 787 5.80 23.95 10.27
N LYS A 788 4.84 23.95 9.33
CA LYS A 788 3.87 22.87 9.21
C LYS A 788 4.54 21.53 8.90
N ASP A 789 5.46 21.49 7.95
CA ASP A 789 6.20 20.28 7.56
C ASP A 789 7.00 19.76 8.75
N SER A 790 7.63 20.65 9.53
CA SER A 790 8.36 20.29 10.76
C SER A 790 7.48 19.68 11.85
N LEU A 791 6.16 19.92 11.84
CA LEU A 791 5.20 19.29 12.75
C LEU A 791 4.65 17.94 12.25
N THR A 792 4.98 17.52 11.02
CA THR A 792 4.49 16.26 10.42
C THR A 792 5.39 15.05 10.70
N ILE A 793 6.03 15.02 11.86
CA ILE A 793 7.05 14.03 12.22
C ILE A 793 6.45 12.62 12.21
N GLY A 794 6.84 11.81 11.23
CA GLY A 794 6.22 10.51 10.93
C GLY A 794 6.70 9.33 11.76
N ASN A 795 7.44 9.54 12.86
CA ASN A 795 7.94 8.48 13.75
C ASN A 795 8.32 9.05 15.13
N ILE A 796 7.33 9.28 16.01
CA ILE A 796 7.60 9.37 17.44
C ILE A 796 6.54 8.55 18.18
N GLY A 797 6.90 7.31 18.52
CA GLY A 797 6.69 6.86 19.88
C GLY A 797 7.74 7.55 20.76
N ASN A 798 7.32 8.09 21.90
CA ASN A 798 8.16 8.57 23.03
C ASN A 798 8.72 10.02 23.01
N GLY A 799 8.03 11.00 22.44
CA GLY A 799 8.21 12.43 22.76
C GLY A 799 9.63 12.99 22.92
N VAL A 800 10.57 12.77 21.99
CA VAL A 800 11.92 13.36 22.09
C VAL A 800 12.07 14.58 21.17
N ALA A 801 12.28 15.76 21.78
CA ALA A 801 12.43 17.08 21.15
C ALA A 801 13.55 17.20 20.09
N ARG A 802 14.44 16.21 19.96
CA ARG A 802 15.57 16.25 19.02
C ARG A 802 15.20 16.02 17.56
N TRP A 803 14.29 15.08 17.27
CA TRP A 803 13.86 14.83 15.88
C TRP A 803 13.21 16.07 15.27
N PHE A 804 12.64 16.92 16.11
CA PHE A 804 12.06 18.20 15.74
C PHE A 804 13.11 19.19 15.22
N ASN A 805 14.22 19.41 15.95
CA ASN A 805 15.29 20.31 15.53
C ASN A 805 15.96 19.83 14.23
N GLU A 806 16.20 18.52 14.11
CA GLU A 806 16.69 17.93 12.86
C GLU A 806 15.72 18.18 11.69
N PHE A 807 14.42 17.95 11.89
CA PHE A 807 13.43 18.14 10.85
C PHE A 807 13.35 19.60 10.41
N TYR A 808 13.30 20.54 11.37
CA TYR A 808 13.26 21.98 11.11
C TYR A 808 14.48 22.44 10.33
N GLN A 809 15.70 22.10 10.79
CA GLN A 809 16.93 22.48 10.10
C GLN A 809 17.00 21.90 8.68
N LYS A 810 16.53 20.66 8.46
CA LYS A 810 16.49 20.04 7.12
C LYS A 810 15.40 20.64 6.22
N GLU A 811 14.29 21.16 6.76
CA GLU A 811 13.27 21.87 5.97
C GLU A 811 13.71 23.32 5.63
N MET A 812 14.53 23.95 6.47
CA MET A 812 15.09 25.29 6.21
C MET A 812 16.00 25.36 4.98
N ILE A 813 16.42 24.22 4.42
CA ILE A 813 17.07 24.13 3.11
C ILE A 813 16.25 24.85 2.01
N LYS A 814 14.92 24.95 2.14
CA LYS A 814 14.08 25.65 1.15
C LYS A 814 14.34 27.16 1.07
N MET A 815 14.88 27.78 2.11
CA MET A 815 15.10 29.22 2.18
C MET A 815 16.06 29.74 1.10
N PRO A 816 17.26 29.17 0.91
CA PRO A 816 18.14 29.57 -0.19
C PRO A 816 17.64 29.17 -1.59
N LEU A 817 16.56 28.40 -1.72
CA LEU A 817 16.06 27.91 -3.03
C LEU A 817 15.03 28.84 -3.68
N VAL A 818 14.54 29.88 -2.99
CA VAL A 818 13.38 30.68 -3.42
C VAL A 818 13.50 31.30 -4.81
N ASN A 819 14.73 31.55 -5.28
CA ASN A 819 15.02 32.21 -6.56
C ASN A 819 15.39 31.25 -7.69
N LEU A 820 15.36 29.92 -7.47
CA LEU A 820 15.64 28.94 -8.51
C LEU A 820 14.51 28.89 -9.54
N LYS A 821 14.86 28.57 -10.79
CA LYS A 821 13.88 28.35 -11.85
C LYS A 821 13.25 26.97 -11.67
N ASP A 822 11.99 26.83 -12.08
CA ASP A 822 11.22 25.60 -11.90
C ASP A 822 11.89 24.35 -12.49
N ASP A 823 12.63 24.50 -13.60
CA ASP A 823 13.34 23.41 -14.28
C ASP A 823 14.83 23.29 -13.90
N ASP A 824 15.32 24.10 -12.95
CA ASP A 824 16.67 23.91 -12.39
C ASP A 824 16.74 22.59 -11.62
N ILE A 825 17.88 21.90 -11.70
CA ILE A 825 18.09 20.58 -11.11
C ILE A 825 18.68 20.74 -9.71
N CYS A 826 18.03 20.15 -8.72
CA CYS A 826 18.42 20.15 -7.32
C CYS A 826 18.83 18.74 -6.89
N TYR A 827 20.07 18.60 -6.43
CA TYR A 827 20.50 17.47 -5.62
C TYR A 827 20.44 17.86 -4.15
N VAL A 828 19.58 17.22 -3.35
CA VAL A 828 19.43 17.50 -1.92
C VAL A 828 19.90 16.30 -1.11
N SER A 829 20.93 16.46 -0.29
CA SER A 829 21.53 15.39 0.51
C SER A 829 22.17 15.88 1.82
N ASP A 830 22.73 14.98 2.61
CA ASP A 830 23.66 15.36 3.69
C ASP A 830 25.09 15.44 3.14
N LEU A 831 26.01 16.12 3.84
CA LEU A 831 27.38 16.31 3.36
C LEU A 831 28.06 14.97 3.00
N ASP A 832 27.82 13.94 3.80
CA ASP A 832 28.40 12.61 3.62
C ASP A 832 27.78 11.78 2.50
N GLU A 833 26.77 12.30 1.79
CA GLU A 833 26.08 11.64 0.68
C GLU A 833 26.42 12.33 -0.66
N ILE A 834 27.53 11.89 -1.28
CA ILE A 834 28.07 12.44 -2.53
C ILE A 834 27.51 11.64 -3.71
N TRP A 835 26.72 12.27 -4.58
CA TRP A 835 26.16 11.59 -5.76
C TRP A 835 27.22 11.33 -6.84
N ASN A 836 26.99 10.29 -7.65
CA ASN A 836 27.89 9.89 -8.73
C ASN A 836 27.61 10.71 -10.01
N PRO A 837 28.54 11.57 -10.47
CA PRO A 837 28.32 12.40 -11.65
C PRO A 837 28.33 11.64 -12.98
N ASP A 838 28.86 10.41 -13.01
CA ASP A 838 28.85 9.56 -14.20
C ASP A 838 27.50 8.87 -14.42
N LEU A 839 26.54 9.06 -13.52
CA LEU A 839 25.21 8.48 -13.59
C LEU A 839 24.36 9.21 -14.64
N ILE A 840 23.90 8.46 -15.64
CA ILE A 840 23.01 9.01 -16.68
C ILE A 840 21.60 9.17 -16.10
N ILE A 841 21.16 10.42 -15.96
CA ILE A 841 19.80 10.79 -15.50
C ILE A 841 19.05 11.50 -16.63
N ASP A 842 17.86 11.00 -16.93
CA ASP A 842 16.95 11.57 -17.92
C ASP A 842 16.10 12.69 -17.31
N TYR A 843 16.68 13.90 -17.23
CA TYR A 843 16.04 15.09 -16.68
C TYR A 843 14.92 15.66 -17.54
N SER A 844 14.65 15.10 -18.73
CA SER A 844 13.44 15.45 -19.50
C SER A 844 12.17 15.07 -18.72
N LYS A 845 12.25 14.06 -17.86
CA LYS A 845 11.15 13.61 -17.00
C LYS A 845 11.07 14.46 -15.74
N ASP A 846 9.84 14.78 -15.34
CA ASP A 846 9.55 15.48 -14.07
C ASP A 846 9.58 14.54 -12.85
N SER A 847 10.44 13.52 -12.87
CA SER A 847 10.55 12.51 -11.80
C SER A 847 11.41 13.00 -10.63
N ILE A 848 11.20 12.39 -9.46
CA ILE A 848 12.14 12.48 -8.33
C ILE A 848 13.04 11.26 -8.39
N PHE A 849 14.32 11.49 -8.66
CA PHE A 849 15.34 10.46 -8.76
C PHE A 849 15.96 10.22 -7.38
N LYS A 850 16.27 8.94 -7.11
CA LYS A 850 16.81 8.43 -5.86
C LYS A 850 18.13 7.70 -6.14
N PRO A 851 19.26 8.40 -6.20
CA PRO A 851 20.56 7.77 -6.40
C PRO A 851 20.91 6.93 -5.17
N GLU A 852 20.88 5.60 -5.29
CA GLU A 852 21.21 4.69 -4.20
C GLU A 852 22.68 4.86 -3.83
N GLN A 853 22.93 5.40 -2.64
CA GLN A 853 24.27 5.65 -2.12
C GLN A 853 24.92 4.36 -1.63
N ILE A 854 26.21 4.27 -1.91
CA ILE A 854 27.04 3.16 -1.50
C ILE A 854 27.64 3.47 -0.12
N GLY A 855 27.37 2.65 0.89
CA GLY A 855 27.84 2.90 2.26
C GLY A 855 29.33 2.59 2.50
N TYR A 856 30.03 3.53 3.13
CA TYR A 856 31.37 3.41 3.71
C TYR A 856 31.32 3.91 5.17
N GLN A 857 32.07 3.26 6.06
CA GLN A 857 32.10 3.62 7.49
C GLN A 857 33.54 3.81 7.99
N TYR A 858 33.77 4.85 8.79
CA TYR A 858 35.03 5.22 9.45
C TYR A 858 36.15 5.70 8.55
N PHE A 859 36.33 5.07 7.39
CA PHE A 859 37.39 5.39 6.43
C PHE A 859 36.82 5.39 5.00
N LEU A 860 37.43 6.17 4.11
CA LEU A 860 36.97 6.35 2.73
C LEU A 860 36.92 5.03 1.97
N ASN A 861 37.86 4.11 2.22
CA ASN A 861 37.95 2.80 1.56
C ASN A 861 37.40 1.64 2.41
N ASN A 862 36.63 1.91 3.48
CA ASN A 862 36.06 0.86 4.33
C ASN A 862 34.55 0.71 4.08
N ARG A 863 34.23 -0.17 3.14
CA ARG A 863 32.89 -0.44 2.62
C ARG A 863 32.02 -1.12 3.65
N SER A 864 30.72 -0.81 3.60
CA SER A 864 29.69 -1.40 4.43
C SER A 864 28.61 -2.08 3.59
N ASN A 865 28.04 -3.17 4.12
CA ASN A 865 26.83 -3.79 3.57
C ASN A 865 25.55 -3.31 4.27
N GLU A 866 25.63 -2.22 5.03
CA GLU A 866 24.48 -1.61 5.68
C GLU A 866 23.35 -1.33 4.68
N ASP A 867 22.20 -2.00 4.87
CA ASP A 867 20.97 -1.71 4.14
C ASP A 867 20.20 -0.68 4.96
N TRP A 868 20.14 0.56 4.45
CA TRP A 868 19.60 1.71 5.17
C TRP A 868 18.06 1.72 5.31
N HIS A 869 17.41 0.55 5.25
CA HIS A 869 16.00 0.28 5.59
C HIS A 869 14.94 1.29 5.11
N GLY A 870 15.21 2.05 4.05
CA GLY A 870 14.27 3.05 3.55
C GLY A 870 14.89 4.41 3.22
N TRP A 871 16.05 4.70 3.79
CA TRP A 871 16.83 5.89 3.48
C TRP A 871 17.56 5.71 2.15
N THR A 872 17.52 6.74 1.31
CA THR A 872 18.19 6.77 0.00
C THR A 872 19.29 7.81 -0.07
N GLY A 873 19.44 8.61 1.00
CA GLY A 873 20.30 9.77 1.08
C GLY A 873 19.85 10.88 0.16
N THR A 874 20.53 11.01 -0.97
CA THR A 874 20.34 12.05 -1.97
C THR A 874 19.01 11.92 -2.71
N ILE A 875 18.35 13.04 -2.97
CA ILE A 875 17.32 13.17 -4.02
C ILE A 875 17.86 14.03 -5.15
N ALA A 876 17.55 13.69 -6.39
CA ALA A 876 17.84 14.52 -7.56
C ALA A 876 16.54 14.80 -8.31
N THR A 877 16.17 16.06 -8.51
CA THR A 877 14.93 16.41 -9.21
C THR A 877 14.89 17.89 -9.59
N LYS A 878 13.88 18.31 -10.36
CA LYS A 878 13.65 19.72 -10.70
C LYS A 878 13.15 20.50 -9.48
N TYR A 879 13.53 21.76 -9.34
CA TYR A 879 13.15 22.62 -8.21
C TYR A 879 11.62 22.66 -8.01
N LYS A 880 10.84 22.71 -9.10
CA LYS A 880 9.37 22.70 -9.06
C LYS A 880 8.77 21.51 -8.30
N ASN A 881 9.48 20.38 -8.22
CA ASN A 881 9.03 19.17 -7.53
C ASN A 881 9.25 19.22 -6.01
N ILE A 882 10.12 20.11 -5.53
CA ILE A 882 10.48 20.22 -4.11
C ILE A 882 9.99 21.51 -3.45
N LYS A 883 9.70 22.58 -4.20
CA LYS A 883 9.32 23.90 -3.65
C LYS A 883 8.15 23.90 -2.66
N TYR A 884 7.21 22.96 -2.79
CA TYR A 884 6.05 22.81 -1.89
C TYR A 884 5.95 21.43 -1.22
N SER A 885 7.02 20.65 -1.25
CA SER A 885 7.05 19.29 -0.69
C SER A 885 7.87 19.25 0.60
N CYS A 886 7.49 18.42 1.57
CA CYS A 886 8.32 18.16 2.76
C CYS A 886 9.60 17.40 2.35
N LEU A 887 10.77 18.03 2.47
CA LEU A 887 12.05 17.48 1.99
C LEU A 887 12.46 16.23 2.77
N ASN A 888 12.25 16.22 4.08
CA ASN A 888 12.52 15.08 4.94
C ASN A 888 11.68 13.86 4.56
N HIS A 889 10.38 14.04 4.30
CA HIS A 889 9.53 12.96 3.80
C HIS A 889 9.99 12.47 2.43
N LEU A 890 10.37 13.39 1.54
CA LEU A 890 10.93 13.01 0.25
C LEU A 890 12.20 12.17 0.42
N ARG A 891 13.10 12.48 1.37
CA ARG A 891 14.36 11.74 1.62
C ARG A 891 14.17 10.37 2.31
N THR A 892 13.17 10.20 3.18
CA THR A 892 12.97 9.02 4.05
C THR A 892 12.12 7.86 3.49
N HIS A 893 11.21 8.10 2.55
CA HIS A 893 10.15 7.11 2.24
C HIS A 893 10.44 6.15 1.06
N ARG A 894 10.91 4.93 1.36
CA ARG A 894 11.02 3.83 0.36
C ARG A 894 9.75 2.99 0.21
N LYS A 895 8.68 3.23 0.99
CA LYS A 895 7.39 2.52 0.91
C LYS A 895 6.52 2.92 -0.29
N MET A 896 6.89 3.98 -1.03
CA MET A 896 6.23 4.43 -2.26
C MET A 896 7.11 4.20 -3.50
N LYS A 897 7.55 2.96 -3.75
CA LYS A 897 8.51 2.65 -4.83
C LYS A 897 8.04 3.03 -6.25
N ASN A 898 6.73 3.25 -6.46
CA ASN A 898 6.18 3.68 -7.75
C ASN A 898 6.22 5.20 -7.98
N LYS A 899 6.54 6.01 -6.96
CA LYS A 899 6.58 7.47 -7.06
C LYS A 899 7.97 8.00 -7.44
N TYR A 900 9.02 7.21 -7.22
CA TYR A 900 10.41 7.64 -7.35
C TYR A 900 11.20 6.72 -8.29
N VAL A 901 12.18 7.28 -9.00
CA VAL A 901 13.07 6.53 -9.87
C VAL A 901 14.37 6.23 -9.12
N PHE A 902 14.56 4.98 -8.70
CA PHE A 902 15.77 4.55 -7.99
C PHE A 902 16.90 4.25 -8.98
N LEU A 903 18.04 4.89 -8.77
CA LEU A 903 19.21 4.76 -9.63
C LEU A 903 20.31 4.03 -8.87
N LYS A 904 20.72 2.87 -9.38
CA LYS A 904 21.78 2.06 -8.76
C LYS A 904 23.15 2.71 -8.96
N ASN A 905 24.06 2.48 -8.01
CA ASN A 905 25.41 3.04 -8.02
C ASN A 905 25.37 4.58 -8.14
N GLY A 906 24.42 5.18 -7.41
CA GLY A 906 24.05 6.57 -7.57
C GLY A 906 24.92 7.54 -6.77
N GLY A 907 25.91 7.03 -6.02
CA GLY A 907 26.83 7.83 -5.21
C GLY A 907 27.42 7.05 -4.06
N TRP A 908 27.99 7.76 -3.11
CA TRP A 908 28.74 7.26 -1.96
C TRP A 908 28.24 7.93 -0.67
N HIS A 909 28.09 7.14 0.38
CA HIS A 909 27.77 7.59 1.73
C HIS A 909 28.96 7.33 2.66
N PHE A 910 29.69 8.37 3.05
CA PHE A 910 30.90 8.28 3.89
C PHE A 910 30.59 8.58 5.36
N SER A 911 30.04 7.59 6.06
CA SER A 911 29.56 7.76 7.43
C SER A 911 30.69 7.64 8.48
N PHE A 912 30.60 8.43 9.55
CA PHE A 912 31.55 8.45 10.68
C PHE A 912 33.03 8.56 10.30
N LEU A 913 33.35 9.33 9.25
CA LEU A 913 34.69 9.43 8.68
C LEU A 913 35.74 9.97 9.68
N GLY A 914 36.93 9.37 9.70
CA GLY A 914 38.06 9.73 10.56
C GLY A 914 38.37 8.73 11.69
N GLY A 915 38.04 7.44 11.48
CA GLY A 915 38.31 6.39 12.46
C GLY A 915 37.57 6.59 13.78
N TYR A 916 38.21 6.21 14.89
CA TYR A 916 37.62 6.29 16.23
C TYR A 916 37.28 7.74 16.61
N GLU A 917 38.20 8.68 16.36
CA GLU A 917 38.02 10.08 16.73
C GLU A 917 36.88 10.75 15.93
N GLY A 918 36.79 10.46 14.63
CA GLY A 918 35.67 10.90 13.79
C GLY A 918 34.33 10.34 14.25
N ALA A 919 34.30 9.02 14.51
CA ALA A 919 33.10 8.35 15.00
C ALA A 919 32.66 8.89 16.37
N LYS A 920 33.60 9.07 17.30
CA LYS A 920 33.37 9.60 18.64
C LYS A 920 32.79 11.00 18.56
N LYS A 921 33.42 11.94 17.85
CA LYS A 921 32.92 13.33 17.71
C LYS A 921 31.49 13.37 17.15
N LYS A 922 31.18 12.55 16.15
CA LYS A 922 29.82 12.48 15.57
C LYS A 922 28.79 11.93 16.56
N ILE A 923 29.14 10.88 17.32
CA ILE A 923 28.28 10.31 18.38
C ILE A 923 28.15 11.26 19.59
N GLU A 924 29.19 11.99 19.93
CA GLU A 924 29.16 12.97 21.02
C GLU A 924 28.28 14.17 20.69
N GLY A 925 28.26 14.61 19.42
CA GLY A 925 27.27 15.57 18.90
C GLY A 925 25.82 15.06 18.99
N TYR A 926 25.63 13.76 19.24
CA TYR A 926 24.33 13.11 19.45
C TYR A 926 23.96 12.89 20.95
N LYS A 927 24.80 13.24 21.94
CA LYS A 927 24.47 13.15 23.39
C LYS A 927 23.33 14.15 23.69
N HIS A 928 22.19 13.83 24.34
CA HIS A 928 21.90 12.91 25.44
C HIS A 928 20.55 12.18 25.22
N PHE A 929 20.57 10.85 25.23
CA PHE A 929 19.39 9.98 25.35
C PHE A 929 19.59 9.06 26.57
N TRP A 930 18.55 8.90 27.37
CA TRP A 930 18.49 7.90 28.45
C TRP A 930 18.38 6.50 27.82
N TYR A 931 19.53 5.89 27.47
CA TYR A 931 19.92 4.47 27.67
C TYR A 931 21.12 4.05 26.76
N GLU A 932 21.30 4.62 25.56
CA GLU A 932 22.29 4.11 24.58
C GLU A 932 23.68 4.79 24.47
N PRO A 933 23.90 6.09 24.78
CA PRO A 933 25.19 6.72 24.47
C PRO A 933 26.36 6.15 25.26
N GLN A 934 26.16 5.75 26.52
CA GLN A 934 27.26 5.32 27.38
C GLN A 934 27.85 3.97 26.96
N GLU A 935 27.00 2.97 26.69
CA GLU A 935 27.48 1.65 26.26
C GLU A 935 28.05 1.65 24.84
N THR A 936 27.47 2.47 23.95
CA THR A 936 28.00 2.66 22.59
C THR A 936 29.37 3.32 22.62
N LEU A 937 29.55 4.39 23.41
CA LEU A 937 30.84 5.08 23.53
C LEU A 937 31.90 4.23 24.25
N LYS A 938 31.50 3.46 25.26
CA LYS A 938 32.38 2.54 26.00
C LYS A 938 33.01 1.50 25.07
N ASN A 939 32.23 0.95 24.14
CA ASN A 939 32.70 -0.09 23.22
C ASN A 939 33.19 0.46 21.86
N LEU A 940 33.02 1.76 21.60
CA LEU A 940 33.28 2.36 20.29
C LEU A 940 34.71 2.13 19.82
N GLN A 941 35.69 2.36 20.69
CA GLN A 941 37.10 2.23 20.32
C GLN A 941 37.44 0.79 19.91
N ALA A 942 37.03 -0.18 20.73
CA ALA A 942 37.22 -1.59 20.44
C ALA A 942 36.51 -2.00 19.14
N ARG A 943 35.28 -1.53 18.91
CA ARG A 943 34.51 -1.85 17.69
C ARG A 943 35.16 -1.28 16.44
N VAL A 944 35.58 -0.01 16.46
CA VAL A 944 36.25 0.62 15.30
C VAL A 944 37.58 -0.08 15.00
N LEU A 945 38.39 -0.39 16.02
CA LEU A 945 39.65 -1.12 15.85
C LEU A 945 39.44 -2.53 15.28
N ASN A 946 38.40 -3.24 15.74
CA ASN A 946 38.04 -4.57 15.26
C ASN A 946 37.23 -4.57 13.95
N ASN A 947 37.07 -3.41 13.29
CA ASN A 947 36.31 -3.24 12.07
C ASN A 947 34.83 -3.68 12.17
N GLN A 948 34.18 -3.33 13.27
CA GLN A 948 32.80 -3.65 13.59
C GLN A 948 31.91 -2.39 13.57
N ASP A 949 30.61 -2.59 13.38
CA ASP A 949 29.62 -1.52 13.48
C ASP A 949 29.59 -0.91 14.89
N TYR A 950 29.52 0.42 14.97
CA TYR A 950 29.63 1.15 16.23
C TYR A 950 28.49 0.81 17.20
N ARG A 951 27.32 0.40 16.69
CA ARG A 951 26.16 -0.01 17.48
C ARG A 951 26.15 -1.51 17.81
N GLY A 952 27.11 -2.28 17.31
CA GLY A 952 27.17 -3.73 17.51
C GLY A 952 26.19 -4.52 16.63
N ARG A 953 25.69 -3.92 15.54
CA ARG A 953 24.84 -4.63 14.57
C ARG A 953 25.67 -5.59 13.71
N SER A 954 25.04 -6.61 13.14
CA SER A 954 25.67 -7.59 12.23
C SER A 954 25.94 -7.02 10.83
N ILE A 955 26.55 -5.84 10.75
CA ILE A 955 27.00 -5.18 9.51
C ILE A 955 28.45 -5.56 9.26
N LYS A 956 28.76 -5.94 8.02
CA LYS A 956 30.10 -6.30 7.56
C LYS A 956 30.79 -5.07 7.01
N LEU A 957 32.03 -4.86 7.46
CA LEU A 957 32.94 -3.84 6.95
C LEU A 957 34.13 -4.50 6.26
N TRP A 958 34.54 -4.00 5.09
CA TRP A 958 35.71 -4.51 4.36
C TRP A 958 36.39 -3.41 3.55
N LYS A 959 37.68 -3.61 3.24
CA LYS A 959 38.43 -2.68 2.40
C LYS A 959 37.98 -2.80 0.93
N ASP A 960 37.60 -1.69 0.32
CA ASP A 960 37.14 -1.58 -1.07
C ASP A 960 37.69 -0.29 -1.69
N GLU A 961 38.56 -0.43 -2.68
CA GLU A 961 39.12 0.69 -3.44
C GLU A 961 38.54 0.77 -4.85
N ASP A 962 38.07 -0.35 -5.42
CA ASP A 962 37.49 -0.40 -6.77
C ASP A 962 36.19 0.41 -6.86
N GLY A 963 35.44 0.50 -5.75
CA GLY A 963 34.20 1.26 -5.69
C GLY A 963 34.35 2.77 -5.46
N LEU A 964 35.57 3.31 -5.31
CA LEU A 964 35.78 4.72 -4.92
C LEU A 964 35.74 5.70 -6.09
N PRO A 965 35.39 6.98 -5.84
CA PRO A 965 35.53 8.04 -6.82
C PRO A 965 36.97 8.13 -7.35
N GLY A 966 37.12 8.32 -8.66
CA GLY A 966 38.44 8.44 -9.30
C GLY A 966 39.31 9.54 -8.68
N TYR A 967 38.71 10.65 -8.23
CA TYR A 967 39.45 11.70 -7.52
C TYR A 967 40.11 11.20 -6.23
N ILE A 968 39.43 10.38 -5.42
CA ILE A 968 40.01 9.82 -4.18
C ILE A 968 41.15 8.86 -4.52
N LEU A 969 40.96 8.01 -5.55
CA LEU A 969 41.97 7.07 -6.01
C LEU A 969 43.25 7.76 -6.50
N ASN A 970 43.10 8.88 -7.20
CA ASN A 970 44.23 9.67 -7.71
C ASN A 970 44.90 10.55 -6.64
N ASN A 971 44.31 10.67 -5.45
CA ASN A 971 44.79 11.54 -4.37
C ASN A 971 44.91 10.79 -3.03
N LYS A 972 45.21 9.48 -3.06
CA LYS A 972 45.31 8.65 -1.86
C LYS A 972 46.30 9.21 -0.84
N GLU A 973 47.45 9.71 -1.29
CA GLU A 973 48.48 10.29 -0.42
C GLU A 973 47.94 11.46 0.41
N LYS A 974 47.16 12.36 -0.22
CA LYS A 974 46.53 13.51 0.46
C LYS A 974 45.54 13.07 1.53
N TYR A 975 44.81 11.99 1.28
CA TYR A 975 43.76 11.48 2.18
C TYR A 975 44.20 10.26 2.99
N ASN A 976 45.51 10.02 3.14
CA ASN A 976 46.05 8.83 3.80
C ASN A 976 45.48 8.64 5.21
N LYS A 977 45.31 9.73 5.97
CA LYS A 977 44.71 9.72 7.32
C LYS A 977 43.23 9.28 7.37
N LEU A 978 42.54 9.29 6.23
CA LEU A 978 41.13 8.91 6.07
C LEU A 978 40.98 7.56 5.36
N LEU A 979 42.09 6.92 4.99
CA LEU A 979 42.12 5.58 4.41
C LEU A 979 42.51 4.57 5.48
N LYS A 980 41.98 3.36 5.35
CA LYS A 980 42.25 2.22 6.21
C LYS A 980 43.41 1.37 5.68
#